data_AF-A0A2E7FZ02-F1
#
_entry.id   AF-A0A2E7FZ02-F1
#
_cell.length_a   1.000
_cell.length_b   1.000
_cell.length_c   1.000
_cell.angle_alpha   90.00
_cell.angle_beta   90.00
_cell.angle_gamma   90.00
#
_symmetry.space_group_name_H-M   'P 1'
#
loop_
_entity.id
_entity.type
_entity.pdbx_description
1 polymer ?
#
loop_
_entity_poly.entity_id
_entity_poly.type
_entity_poly.pdbx_seq_one_letter_code
_entity_poly.pdbx_strand_id
1 'polypeptide(L)'
;MTDVLEAELASQGSLRSGWIDVGENSRFRYIWCLFFYMGFILPFGFMSYWTHTIAIGEYNMDKYLVATMWMVAQIPFFLRPVWAQPVERMQSFSFGRRRSWMLFGSIGHAILFVPLAFIDLEAQPWLFIGVIVVCMIPRLFAEQAVAGMMAESIPDLGRFNSMINFAWRGGGTILIMLMGWFVAAETKSPFYKDGELDFGMIQIIAVCIALIAAISGIAMTFLMKEGQSLRGPNSGKKMRVAKDLKSAIDDVNLQFPENTSISQKILAAMRSQTSWLVLLCCFLLPLGDGFETWFINYQKEILGFSAADITLWSNVFIISKYLGVLGPWLSDIYGRSRMLRLYAIGSIVCYLGLAVLMAIGAPALPILILWMPTLFLTDWMMYTFITVWAEVSDPRLGPTHMSLYQTTHAVSATFIMVGLGGILLFVTDDSYALLFAAAAIGPLIGLRYFSKFKLEAGEEVEDRIDLADKIRELQNKLSRLPWGVDPVDNSSRRRLAISTGVVGILLSAALFAGPMVLLKWETEETQESWDLLGWNETSITFETANTITTGGNVLATIDIPTTEGGVFLGFFSVELENHDCLGIGEPVWTTTFSMPDRGNFSDGTNESGFIAEDWEGSMDISFDSKAANLTGFESEEALLVQLDQITREIWWGHGRGTWTLKVEMTDTNCNAGFQLVHQASFRINVTAYHLIIPSTNPDDGMVSVLSTTDTSSYNFGGAIGVLLGFPILVATPVLAWIGGRDPDSILV
;
A
#
# COMPACT_ATOMS: atom_id res chain seq x y z
N MET A 1 -42.47 -42.24 -27.22
CA MET A 1 -41.04 -42.51 -27.44
C MET A 1 -40.28 -41.54 -26.54
N THR A 2 -39.44 -42.03 -25.65
CA THR A 2 -38.84 -41.25 -24.56
C THR A 2 -37.56 -40.53 -25.03
N ASP A 3 -37.46 -39.21 -24.80
CA ASP A 3 -36.33 -38.34 -25.21
C ASP A 3 -35.05 -38.49 -24.35
N VAL A 4 -34.95 -39.58 -23.58
CA VAL A 4 -33.92 -39.79 -22.56
C VAL A 4 -33.18 -41.10 -22.84
N LEU A 5 -31.85 -41.03 -22.84
CA LEU A 5 -30.99 -42.20 -22.75
C LEU A 5 -30.64 -42.42 -21.26
N GLU A 6 -31.12 -43.54 -20.70
CA GLU A 6 -30.71 -43.97 -19.36
C GLU A 6 -29.45 -44.84 -19.49
N ALA A 7 -28.34 -44.36 -18.94
CA ALA A 7 -27.17 -45.19 -18.71
C ALA A 7 -27.19 -45.63 -17.24
N GLU A 8 -27.03 -46.93 -17.00
CA GLU A 8 -26.61 -47.38 -15.68
C GLU A 8 -25.25 -46.73 -15.42
N LEU A 9 -25.11 -46.01 -14.30
CA LEU A 9 -23.80 -45.52 -13.87
C LEU A 9 -22.93 -46.77 -13.77
N ALA A 10 -22.05 -47.00 -14.78
CA ALA A 10 -21.08 -48.07 -14.76
C ALA A 10 -20.49 -48.07 -13.37
N SER A 11 -20.64 -49.19 -12.65
CA SER A 11 -20.42 -49.30 -11.20
C SER A 11 -19.33 -48.35 -10.80
N GLN A 12 -19.71 -47.20 -10.21
CA GLN A 12 -18.81 -46.07 -9.95
C GLN A 12 -17.45 -46.65 -9.59
N GLY A 13 -16.49 -46.51 -10.50
CA GLY A 13 -15.16 -47.10 -10.37
C GLY A 13 -14.55 -46.51 -9.12
N SER A 14 -14.84 -47.16 -8.00
CA SER A 14 -14.34 -46.90 -6.67
C SER A 14 -14.24 -45.41 -6.28
N LEU A 15 -15.27 -44.93 -5.58
CA LEU A 15 -15.19 -43.89 -4.52
C LEU A 15 -14.22 -44.32 -3.38
N ARG A 16 -13.07 -44.96 -3.68
CA ARG A 16 -12.25 -45.72 -2.72
C ARG A 16 -10.97 -45.06 -2.23
N SER A 17 -10.50 -43.95 -2.78
CA SER A 17 -9.32 -43.30 -2.20
C SER A 17 -9.74 -42.05 -1.42
N GLY A 18 -9.61 -42.14 -0.09
CA GLY A 18 -9.98 -41.12 0.88
C GLY A 18 -10.65 -41.76 2.09
N TRP A 19 -10.31 -41.30 3.29
CA TRP A 19 -10.79 -41.90 4.53
C TRP A 19 -12.03 -41.17 5.07
N ILE A 20 -12.21 -39.89 4.74
CA ILE A 20 -13.26 -39.04 5.31
C ILE A 20 -13.98 -38.27 4.19
N ASP A 21 -15.30 -38.47 4.10
CA ASP A 21 -16.17 -37.80 3.14
C ASP A 21 -16.39 -36.32 3.52
N VAL A 22 -16.05 -35.41 2.61
CA VAL A 22 -16.16 -33.96 2.82
C VAL A 22 -17.59 -33.45 2.72
N GLY A 23 -18.48 -34.13 1.99
CA GLY A 23 -19.90 -33.79 1.92
C GLY A 23 -20.60 -34.09 3.26
N GLU A 24 -20.31 -35.24 3.85
CA GLU A 24 -20.95 -35.71 5.09
C GLU A 24 -20.33 -35.12 6.36
N ASN A 25 -19.00 -35.06 6.46
CA ASN A 25 -18.31 -34.60 7.68
C ASN A 25 -17.96 -33.11 7.62
N SER A 26 -18.84 -32.28 8.20
CA SER A 26 -18.65 -30.82 8.26
C SER A 26 -17.38 -30.38 8.99
N ARG A 27 -16.97 -31.07 10.06
CA ARG A 27 -15.75 -30.72 10.81
C ARG A 27 -14.50 -30.96 9.97
N PHE A 28 -14.41 -32.12 9.33
CA PHE A 28 -13.29 -32.43 8.45
C PHE A 28 -13.24 -31.47 7.27
N ARG A 29 -14.39 -31.16 6.65
CA ARG A 29 -14.51 -30.18 5.57
C ARG A 29 -13.88 -28.84 5.94
N TYR A 30 -14.19 -28.30 7.12
CA TYR A 30 -13.67 -27.00 7.55
C TYR A 30 -12.17 -27.04 7.86
N ILE A 31 -11.68 -28.11 8.50
CA ILE A 31 -10.25 -28.30 8.76
C ILE A 31 -9.47 -28.44 7.44
N TRP A 32 -9.98 -29.25 6.51
CA TRP A 32 -9.38 -29.41 5.19
C TRP A 32 -9.34 -28.08 4.44
N CYS A 33 -10.45 -27.33 4.37
CA CYS A 33 -10.48 -26.00 3.75
C CYS A 33 -9.42 -25.07 4.33
N LEU A 34 -9.30 -25.05 5.66
CA LEU A 34 -8.33 -24.23 6.35
C LEU A 34 -6.91 -24.52 5.87
N PHE A 35 -6.46 -25.77 5.98
CA PHE A 35 -5.09 -26.13 5.60
C PHE A 35 -4.84 -26.02 4.09
N PHE A 36 -5.82 -26.40 3.28
CA PHE A 36 -5.72 -26.36 1.82
C PHE A 36 -5.54 -24.93 1.30
N TYR A 37 -6.40 -24.00 1.73
CA TYR A 37 -6.32 -22.61 1.29
C TYR A 37 -5.20 -21.83 1.98
N MET A 38 -4.83 -22.17 3.22
CA MET A 38 -3.67 -21.60 3.89
C MET A 38 -2.37 -21.89 3.11
N GLY A 39 -2.24 -23.10 2.54
CA GLY A 39 -1.12 -23.47 1.68
C GLY A 39 -1.00 -22.68 0.38
N PHE A 40 -2.09 -22.11 -0.13
CA PHE A 40 -2.09 -21.27 -1.34
C PHE A 40 -1.93 -19.78 -1.04
N ILE A 41 -2.43 -19.31 0.10
CA ILE A 41 -2.47 -17.89 0.40
C ILE A 41 -1.20 -17.38 1.07
N LEU A 42 -0.50 -18.19 1.87
CA LEU A 42 0.73 -17.78 2.54
C LEU A 42 1.81 -17.26 1.58
N PRO A 43 2.12 -17.96 0.47
CA PRO A 43 2.94 -17.43 -0.63
C PRO A 43 2.58 -16.01 -1.07
N PHE A 44 1.28 -15.76 -1.21
CA PHE A 44 0.76 -14.54 -1.79
C PHE A 44 0.61 -13.43 -0.76
N GLY A 45 0.35 -13.79 0.50
CA GLY A 45 0.40 -12.89 1.64
C GLY A 45 1.81 -12.35 1.88
N PHE A 46 2.86 -13.19 1.69
CA PHE A 46 4.25 -12.73 1.72
C PHE A 46 4.48 -11.66 0.66
N MET A 47 4.09 -11.97 -0.58
CA MET A 47 4.29 -11.05 -1.70
C MET A 47 3.55 -9.74 -1.52
N SER A 48 2.27 -9.82 -1.19
CA SER A 48 1.46 -8.64 -0.94
C SER A 48 2.03 -7.78 0.18
N TYR A 49 2.59 -8.39 1.23
CA TYR A 49 3.26 -7.63 2.28
C TYR A 49 4.53 -6.98 1.73
N TRP A 50 5.47 -7.79 1.22
CA TRP A 50 6.77 -7.31 0.74
C TRP A 50 6.63 -6.19 -0.29
N THR A 51 5.76 -6.35 -1.30
CA THR A 51 5.60 -5.35 -2.36
C THR A 51 4.95 -4.06 -1.87
N HIS A 52 4.04 -4.12 -0.89
CA HIS A 52 3.31 -2.93 -0.44
C HIS A 52 3.93 -2.23 0.78
N THR A 53 4.80 -2.91 1.54
CA THR A 53 5.45 -2.32 2.72
C THR A 53 6.95 -2.16 2.53
N ILE A 54 7.67 -3.22 2.20
CA ILE A 54 9.13 -3.21 2.13
C ILE A 54 9.62 -2.55 0.83
N ALA A 55 9.05 -2.94 -0.32
CA ALA A 55 9.46 -2.40 -1.62
C ALA A 55 9.21 -0.88 -1.72
N ILE A 56 8.02 -0.45 -1.31
CA ILE A 56 7.65 0.97 -1.36
C ILE A 56 8.30 1.74 -0.19
N GLY A 57 8.33 1.16 1.01
CA GLY A 57 8.77 1.85 2.23
C GLY A 57 10.29 1.96 2.36
N GLU A 58 11.01 0.85 2.19
CA GLU A 58 12.47 0.76 2.42
C GLU A 58 13.27 0.95 1.13
N TYR A 59 12.81 0.34 0.03
CA TYR A 59 13.51 0.39 -1.26
C TYR A 59 13.05 1.53 -2.17
N ASN A 60 12.15 2.40 -1.68
CA ASN A 60 11.54 3.51 -2.38
C ASN A 60 11.05 3.18 -3.81
N MET A 61 10.59 1.95 -4.04
CA MET A 61 10.06 1.55 -5.34
C MET A 61 8.78 2.33 -5.63
N ASP A 62 8.69 2.80 -6.88
CA ASP A 62 7.54 3.54 -7.36
C ASP A 62 6.22 2.74 -7.24
N LYS A 63 5.15 3.41 -6.78
CA LYS A 63 3.83 2.81 -6.55
C LYS A 63 3.21 2.20 -7.82
N TYR A 64 3.46 2.79 -8.98
CA TYR A 64 2.97 2.33 -10.27
C TYR A 64 3.76 1.13 -10.79
N LEU A 65 5.05 1.05 -10.49
CA LEU A 65 5.85 -0.16 -10.74
C LEU A 65 5.28 -1.36 -9.96
N VAL A 66 5.06 -1.20 -8.66
CA VAL A 66 4.49 -2.24 -7.80
C VAL A 66 3.09 -2.66 -8.27
N ALA A 67 2.23 -1.69 -8.59
CA ALA A 67 0.90 -1.97 -9.13
C ALA A 67 0.98 -2.77 -10.44
N THR A 68 1.93 -2.46 -11.33
CA THR A 68 2.13 -3.17 -12.60
C THR A 68 2.61 -4.61 -12.36
N MET A 69 3.57 -4.81 -11.47
CA MET A 69 4.03 -6.15 -11.08
C MET A 69 2.88 -7.01 -10.54
N TRP A 70 2.02 -6.41 -9.71
CA TRP A 70 0.81 -7.06 -9.20
C TRP A 70 -0.15 -7.46 -10.33
N MET A 71 -0.41 -6.55 -11.27
CA MET A 71 -1.27 -6.81 -12.42
C MET A 71 -0.74 -7.97 -13.28
N VAL A 72 0.57 -8.04 -13.52
CA VAL A 72 1.21 -9.13 -14.28
C VAL A 72 1.07 -10.47 -13.53
N ALA A 73 1.28 -10.48 -12.21
CA ALA A 73 1.12 -11.68 -11.39
C ALA A 73 -0.30 -12.28 -11.47
N GLN A 74 -1.31 -11.47 -11.80
CA GLN A 74 -2.70 -11.92 -11.90
C GLN A 74 -3.09 -12.53 -13.27
N ILE A 75 -2.23 -12.43 -14.30
CA ILE A 75 -2.53 -12.94 -15.66
C ILE A 75 -3.06 -14.39 -15.69
N PRO A 76 -2.47 -15.35 -14.96
CA PRO A 76 -2.99 -16.72 -14.91
C PRO A 76 -4.47 -16.80 -14.52
N PHE A 77 -4.92 -15.93 -13.60
CA PHE A 77 -6.28 -15.91 -13.10
C PHE A 77 -7.30 -15.47 -14.17
N PHE A 78 -6.90 -14.71 -15.20
CA PHE A 78 -7.80 -14.37 -16.31
C PHE A 78 -8.00 -15.53 -17.27
N LEU A 79 -7.08 -16.49 -17.27
CA LEU A 79 -7.12 -17.69 -18.10
C LEU A 79 -7.80 -18.87 -17.37
N ARG A 80 -8.44 -18.65 -16.22
CA ARG A 80 -9.24 -19.65 -15.49
C ARG A 80 -10.17 -20.50 -16.39
N PRO A 81 -10.84 -19.98 -17.44
CA PRO A 81 -11.71 -20.80 -18.28
C PRO A 81 -10.94 -21.80 -19.14
N VAL A 82 -9.69 -21.49 -19.48
CA VAL A 82 -8.75 -22.39 -20.17
C VAL A 82 -8.34 -23.51 -19.21
N TRP A 83 -7.97 -23.16 -17.98
CA TRP A 83 -7.55 -24.12 -16.95
C TRP A 83 -8.68 -25.00 -16.43
N ALA A 84 -9.94 -24.54 -16.52
CA ALA A 84 -11.12 -25.31 -16.16
C ALA A 84 -11.42 -26.45 -17.15
N GLN A 85 -11.02 -26.35 -18.43
CA GLN A 85 -11.34 -27.38 -19.43
C GLN A 85 -10.69 -28.75 -19.13
N PRO A 86 -9.40 -28.84 -18.78
CA PRO A 86 -8.78 -30.09 -18.34
C PRO A 86 -9.48 -30.72 -17.14
N VAL A 87 -9.77 -29.90 -16.11
CA VAL A 87 -10.43 -30.34 -14.87
C VAL A 87 -11.82 -30.90 -15.16
N GLU A 88 -12.52 -30.32 -16.14
CA GLU A 88 -13.86 -30.75 -16.51
C GLU A 88 -13.89 -32.01 -17.38
N ARG A 89 -12.98 -32.13 -18.35
CA ARG A 89 -12.99 -33.24 -19.31
C ARG A 89 -12.34 -34.51 -18.76
N MET A 90 -11.28 -34.38 -17.98
CA MET A 90 -10.48 -35.50 -17.51
C MET A 90 -10.88 -35.86 -16.08
N GLN A 91 -11.90 -36.70 -15.97
CA GLN A 91 -12.50 -37.09 -14.68
C GLN A 91 -12.14 -38.52 -14.25
N SER A 92 -11.53 -39.31 -15.15
CA SER A 92 -11.28 -40.75 -14.97
C SER A 92 -9.96 -41.08 -14.27
N PHE A 93 -9.61 -40.35 -13.20
CA PHE A 93 -8.37 -40.56 -12.46
C PHE A 93 -8.53 -41.51 -11.27
N SER A 94 -7.43 -42.20 -10.92
CA SER A 94 -7.41 -43.22 -9.85
C SER A 94 -7.63 -42.67 -8.44
N PHE A 95 -7.40 -41.37 -8.20
CA PHE A 95 -7.54 -40.73 -6.89
C PHE A 95 -8.88 -39.98 -6.68
N GLY A 96 -9.83 -40.11 -7.62
CA GLY A 96 -11.10 -39.38 -7.62
C GLY A 96 -11.20 -38.35 -8.76
N ARG A 97 -12.42 -37.86 -9.01
CA ARG A 97 -12.73 -36.96 -10.13
C ARG A 97 -12.10 -35.58 -9.97
N ARG A 98 -12.31 -34.92 -8.82
CA ARG A 98 -11.83 -33.56 -8.53
C ARG A 98 -10.59 -33.56 -7.63
N ARG A 99 -10.47 -34.51 -6.70
CA ARG A 99 -9.35 -34.68 -5.77
C ARG A 99 -8.02 -34.85 -6.50
N SER A 100 -8.00 -35.58 -7.60
CA SER A 100 -6.78 -35.78 -8.41
C SER A 100 -6.21 -34.46 -8.91
N TRP A 101 -7.07 -33.56 -9.39
CA TRP A 101 -6.70 -32.22 -9.83
C TRP A 101 -6.29 -31.30 -8.68
N MET A 102 -6.93 -31.42 -7.51
CA MET A 102 -6.50 -30.71 -6.30
C MET A 102 -5.09 -31.12 -5.88
N LEU A 103 -4.80 -32.42 -5.82
CA LEU A 103 -3.48 -32.92 -5.46
C LEU A 103 -2.41 -32.53 -6.49
N PHE A 104 -2.68 -32.72 -7.79
CA PHE A 104 -1.77 -32.31 -8.85
C PHE A 104 -1.46 -30.82 -8.78
N GLY A 105 -2.48 -29.99 -8.63
CA GLY A 105 -2.33 -28.54 -8.56
C GLY A 105 -1.59 -28.08 -7.30
N SER A 106 -1.91 -28.65 -6.13
CA SER A 106 -1.21 -28.31 -4.87
C SER A 106 0.25 -28.76 -4.84
N ILE A 107 0.55 -29.96 -5.35
CA ILE A 107 1.93 -30.46 -5.44
C ILE A 107 2.73 -29.61 -6.44
N GLY A 108 2.17 -29.33 -7.61
CA GLY A 108 2.81 -28.48 -8.62
C GLY A 108 3.08 -27.08 -8.09
N HIS A 109 2.12 -26.49 -7.37
CA HIS A 109 2.30 -25.19 -6.72
C HIS A 109 3.43 -25.21 -5.69
N ALA A 110 3.45 -26.20 -4.79
CA ALA A 110 4.49 -26.32 -3.78
C ALA A 110 5.91 -26.45 -4.38
N ILE A 111 6.07 -27.25 -5.45
CA ILE A 111 7.36 -27.44 -6.11
C ILE A 111 7.83 -26.15 -6.80
N LEU A 112 6.94 -25.49 -7.55
CA LEU A 112 7.26 -24.27 -8.29
C LEU A 112 7.43 -23.04 -7.37
N PHE A 113 7.05 -23.15 -6.10
CA PHE A 113 7.26 -22.12 -5.10
C PHE A 113 8.68 -22.13 -4.52
N VAL A 114 9.36 -23.28 -4.49
CA VAL A 114 10.72 -23.43 -3.93
C VAL A 114 11.76 -22.45 -4.52
N PRO A 115 11.81 -22.22 -5.86
CA PRO A 115 12.78 -21.30 -6.45
C PRO A 115 12.69 -19.87 -5.91
N LEU A 116 11.50 -19.44 -5.44
CA LEU A 116 11.31 -18.10 -4.88
C LEU A 116 12.10 -17.87 -3.59
N ALA A 117 12.59 -18.91 -2.91
CA ALA A 117 13.49 -18.74 -1.76
C ALA A 117 14.89 -18.24 -2.15
N PHE A 118 15.28 -18.40 -3.41
CA PHE A 118 16.64 -18.15 -3.90
C PHE A 118 16.74 -17.00 -4.90
N ILE A 119 15.60 -16.43 -5.30
CA ILE A 119 15.56 -15.27 -6.17
C ILE A 119 15.53 -14.04 -5.28
N ASP A 120 16.60 -13.27 -5.34
CA ASP A 120 16.65 -11.97 -4.69
C ASP A 120 15.65 -11.02 -5.37
N LEU A 121 14.67 -10.59 -4.59
CA LEU A 121 13.55 -9.76 -5.05
C LEU A 121 13.98 -8.31 -5.28
N GLU A 122 15.05 -7.86 -4.62
CA GLU A 122 15.68 -6.55 -4.83
C GLU A 122 16.41 -6.52 -6.17
N ALA A 123 17.29 -7.50 -6.41
CA ALA A 123 18.10 -7.54 -7.63
C ALA A 123 17.31 -7.96 -8.88
N GLN A 124 16.28 -8.83 -8.73
CA GLN A 124 15.59 -9.46 -9.86
C GLN A 124 14.05 -9.50 -9.70
N PRO A 125 13.38 -8.36 -9.52
CA PRO A 125 11.94 -8.30 -9.26
C PRO A 125 11.09 -8.94 -10.37
N TRP A 126 11.46 -8.75 -11.64
CA TRP A 126 10.71 -9.31 -12.77
C TRP A 126 10.89 -10.82 -12.94
N LEU A 127 12.07 -11.36 -12.63
CA LEU A 127 12.28 -12.82 -12.63
C LEU A 127 11.41 -13.45 -11.56
N PHE A 128 11.35 -12.82 -10.38
CA PHE A 128 10.50 -13.26 -9.29
C PHE A 128 9.02 -13.29 -9.73
N ILE A 129 8.50 -12.20 -10.31
CA ILE A 129 7.12 -12.15 -10.82
C ILE A 129 6.87 -13.22 -11.89
N GLY A 130 7.83 -13.43 -12.80
CA GLY A 130 7.75 -14.49 -13.81
C GLY A 130 7.58 -15.88 -13.20
N VAL A 131 8.34 -16.20 -12.15
CA VAL A 131 8.22 -17.47 -11.42
C VAL A 131 6.88 -17.57 -10.69
N ILE A 132 6.36 -16.49 -10.10
CA ILE A 132 5.01 -16.46 -9.52
C ILE A 132 3.97 -16.84 -10.57
N VAL A 133 3.99 -16.19 -11.74
CA VAL A 133 3.02 -16.43 -12.82
C VAL A 133 2.98 -17.92 -13.18
N VAL A 134 4.14 -18.55 -13.30
CA VAL A 134 4.25 -19.99 -13.58
C VAL A 134 3.75 -20.84 -12.39
N CYS A 135 4.08 -20.46 -11.17
CA CYS A 135 3.65 -21.12 -9.93
C CYS A 135 2.13 -21.06 -9.69
N MET A 136 1.44 -20.05 -10.23
CA MET A 136 -0.01 -19.92 -10.12
C MET A 136 -0.76 -20.90 -11.04
N ILE A 137 -0.17 -21.36 -12.15
CA ILE A 137 -0.88 -22.23 -13.11
C ILE A 137 -1.34 -23.55 -12.45
N PRO A 138 -0.50 -24.32 -11.72
CA PRO A 138 -0.97 -25.53 -11.04
C PRO A 138 -2.03 -25.25 -9.97
N ARG A 139 -1.87 -24.16 -9.21
CA ARG A 139 -2.86 -23.71 -8.22
C ARG A 139 -4.24 -23.52 -8.85
N LEU A 140 -4.30 -22.97 -10.06
CA LEU A 140 -5.58 -22.75 -10.74
C LEU A 140 -6.30 -24.06 -11.07
N PHE A 141 -5.59 -25.13 -11.44
CA PHE A 141 -6.23 -26.45 -11.60
C PHE A 141 -6.86 -26.93 -10.30
N ALA A 142 -6.17 -26.74 -9.17
CA ALA A 142 -6.69 -27.11 -7.86
C ALA A 142 -7.91 -26.25 -7.45
N GLU A 143 -7.85 -24.92 -7.64
CA GLU A 143 -8.98 -24.03 -7.35
C GLU A 143 -10.19 -24.31 -8.25
N GLN A 144 -9.99 -24.61 -9.55
CA GLN A 144 -11.08 -24.98 -10.45
C GLN A 144 -11.72 -26.32 -10.07
N ALA A 145 -10.94 -27.26 -9.52
CA ALA A 145 -11.47 -28.50 -8.98
C ALA A 145 -12.36 -28.26 -7.74
N VAL A 146 -11.97 -27.34 -6.85
CA VAL A 146 -12.80 -26.93 -5.70
C VAL A 146 -14.04 -26.17 -6.17
N ALA A 147 -13.91 -25.29 -7.16
CA ALA A 147 -15.02 -24.56 -7.76
C ALA A 147 -16.11 -25.51 -8.32
N GLY A 148 -15.69 -26.56 -9.04
CA GLY A 148 -16.61 -27.61 -9.48
C GLY A 148 -17.27 -28.35 -8.31
N MET A 149 -16.49 -28.68 -7.29
CA MET A 149 -17.01 -29.32 -6.07
C MET A 149 -18.04 -28.44 -5.34
N MET A 150 -17.84 -27.12 -5.30
CA MET A 150 -18.80 -26.16 -4.73
C MET A 150 -20.12 -26.12 -5.51
N ALA A 151 -20.07 -26.19 -6.84
CA ALA A 151 -21.27 -26.20 -7.67
C ALA A 151 -22.06 -27.53 -7.54
N GLU A 152 -21.38 -28.64 -7.25
CA GLU A 152 -21.94 -29.99 -7.37
C GLU A 152 -22.27 -30.66 -6.02
N SER A 153 -21.37 -30.62 -5.04
CA SER A 153 -21.34 -31.61 -3.92
C SER A 153 -21.18 -31.02 -2.52
N ILE A 154 -20.97 -29.70 -2.36
CA ILE A 154 -20.80 -29.08 -1.04
C ILE A 154 -22.12 -28.52 -0.51
N PRO A 155 -22.58 -28.96 0.68
CA PRO A 155 -23.69 -28.33 1.39
C PRO A 155 -23.24 -27.06 2.16
N ASP A 156 -24.19 -26.20 2.53
CA ASP A 156 -23.97 -24.97 3.30
C ASP A 156 -22.86 -24.07 2.72
N LEU A 157 -23.08 -23.56 1.50
CA LEU A 157 -22.07 -22.79 0.75
C LEU A 157 -21.59 -21.53 1.48
N GLY A 158 -22.44 -20.86 2.26
CA GLY A 158 -22.04 -19.71 3.09
C GLY A 158 -21.03 -20.09 4.17
N ARG A 159 -21.30 -21.16 4.93
CA ARG A 159 -20.35 -21.71 5.92
C ARG A 159 -19.04 -22.19 5.29
N PHE A 160 -19.12 -22.86 4.15
CA PHE A 160 -17.95 -23.33 3.42
C PHE A 160 -17.09 -22.14 2.95
N ASN A 161 -17.71 -21.14 2.32
CA ASN A 161 -16.98 -19.98 1.83
C ASN A 161 -16.48 -19.06 2.96
N SER A 162 -17.18 -19.02 4.08
CA SER A 162 -16.73 -18.39 5.32
C SER A 162 -15.41 -19.01 5.80
N MET A 163 -15.26 -20.34 5.75
CA MET A 163 -14.00 -21.01 6.08
C MET A 163 -12.89 -20.77 5.04
N ILE A 164 -13.23 -20.69 3.75
CA ILE A 164 -12.27 -20.28 2.72
C ILE A 164 -11.77 -18.86 3.02
N ASN A 165 -12.67 -17.92 3.31
CA ASN A 165 -12.31 -16.55 3.67
C ASN A 165 -11.44 -16.52 4.93
N PHE A 166 -11.81 -17.27 5.97
CA PHE A 166 -11.00 -17.39 7.18
C PHE A 166 -9.59 -17.90 6.88
N ALA A 167 -9.44 -18.91 6.02
CA ALA A 167 -8.15 -19.42 5.60
C ALA A 167 -7.36 -18.40 4.77
N TRP A 168 -8.04 -17.70 3.86
CA TRP A 168 -7.44 -16.74 2.94
C TRP A 168 -6.96 -15.48 3.67
N ARG A 169 -7.86 -14.80 4.38
CA ARG A 169 -7.50 -13.64 5.19
C ARG A 169 -6.62 -14.07 6.36
N GLY A 170 -6.96 -15.13 7.10
CA GLY A 170 -6.21 -15.56 8.29
C GLY A 170 -4.81 -16.11 7.99
N GLY A 171 -4.64 -16.87 6.91
CA GLY A 171 -3.34 -17.41 6.50
C GLY A 171 -2.34 -16.32 6.12
N GLY A 172 -2.71 -15.43 5.19
CA GLY A 172 -1.85 -14.28 4.82
C GLY A 172 -1.55 -13.38 6.02
N THR A 173 -2.49 -13.29 6.96
CA THR A 173 -2.40 -12.45 8.14
C THR A 173 -1.47 -13.00 9.22
N ILE A 174 -1.45 -14.31 9.48
CA ILE A 174 -0.51 -14.93 10.41
C ILE A 174 0.93 -14.64 9.97
N LEU A 175 1.16 -14.67 8.65
CA LEU A 175 2.45 -14.31 8.10
C LEU A 175 2.76 -12.83 8.29
N ILE A 176 1.81 -11.92 8.01
CA ILE A 176 2.00 -10.48 8.25
C ILE A 176 2.31 -10.17 9.72
N MET A 177 1.64 -10.83 10.68
CA MET A 177 1.95 -10.68 12.11
C MET A 177 3.38 -11.13 12.44
N LEU A 178 3.81 -12.28 11.88
CA LEU A 178 5.18 -12.77 12.04
C LEU A 178 6.19 -11.81 11.38
N MET A 179 5.89 -11.31 10.19
CA MET A 179 6.73 -10.32 9.50
C MET A 179 6.77 -9.00 10.26
N GLY A 180 5.70 -8.59 10.93
CA GLY A 180 5.70 -7.42 11.80
C GLY A 180 6.66 -7.57 12.97
N TRP A 181 6.79 -8.78 13.54
CA TRP A 181 7.84 -9.05 14.54
C TRP A 181 9.25 -9.11 13.92
N PHE A 182 9.37 -9.50 12.66
CA PHE A 182 10.67 -9.62 11.98
C PHE A 182 11.18 -8.28 11.44
N VAL A 183 10.29 -7.36 11.09
CA VAL A 183 10.62 -6.06 10.47
C VAL A 183 10.42 -4.91 11.46
N ALA A 184 9.23 -4.79 12.07
CA ALA A 184 8.90 -3.66 12.95
C ALA A 184 9.52 -3.74 14.36
N ALA A 185 10.22 -4.84 14.69
CA ALA A 185 10.99 -4.93 15.92
C ALA A 185 12.38 -4.25 15.82
N GLU A 186 12.76 -3.78 14.63
CA GLU A 186 14.04 -3.08 14.36
C GLU A 186 15.23 -3.81 15.02
N THR A 187 15.93 -3.14 15.95
CA THR A 187 17.09 -3.67 16.68
C THR A 187 16.79 -4.89 17.56
N LYS A 188 15.51 -5.17 17.86
CA LYS A 188 15.06 -6.35 18.61
C LYS A 188 14.66 -7.51 17.71
N SER A 189 14.70 -7.33 16.39
CA SER A 189 14.43 -8.41 15.44
C SER A 189 15.51 -9.49 15.54
N PRO A 190 15.13 -10.79 15.49
CA PRO A 190 16.11 -11.88 15.42
C PRO A 190 16.91 -11.90 14.11
N PHE A 191 16.52 -11.10 13.12
CA PHE A 191 17.19 -10.96 11.82
C PHE A 191 18.03 -9.70 11.70
N TYR A 192 18.12 -8.90 12.77
CA TYR A 192 18.98 -7.73 12.81
C TYR A 192 20.43 -8.16 13.11
N LYS A 193 21.34 -7.94 12.16
CA LYS A 193 22.77 -8.26 12.29
C LYS A 193 23.61 -7.17 11.64
N ASP A 194 24.75 -6.86 12.26
CA ASP A 194 25.74 -5.92 11.71
C ASP A 194 25.20 -4.52 11.36
N GLY A 195 24.14 -4.08 12.05
CA GLY A 195 23.53 -2.76 11.84
C GLY A 195 22.38 -2.74 10.83
N GLU A 196 22.10 -3.86 10.15
CA GLU A 196 21.10 -3.97 9.10
C GLU A 196 20.16 -5.18 9.32
N LEU A 197 18.99 -5.15 8.68
CA LEU A 197 18.03 -6.25 8.72
C LEU A 197 18.29 -7.22 7.57
N ASP A 198 18.48 -8.52 7.86
CA ASP A 198 18.70 -9.55 6.83
C ASP A 198 17.38 -9.96 6.15
N PHE A 199 16.98 -9.19 5.13
CA PHE A 199 15.77 -9.44 4.34
C PHE A 199 15.82 -10.77 3.57
N GLY A 200 17.00 -11.23 3.17
CA GLY A 200 17.20 -12.52 2.50
C GLY A 200 16.80 -13.69 3.40
N MET A 201 17.23 -13.68 4.66
CA MET A 201 16.84 -14.69 5.65
C MET A 201 15.34 -14.65 5.97
N ILE A 202 14.75 -13.45 6.04
CA ILE A 202 13.30 -13.27 6.24
C ILE A 202 12.51 -13.93 5.11
N GLN A 203 12.91 -13.72 3.86
CA GLN A 203 12.29 -14.33 2.69
C GLN A 203 12.38 -15.87 2.73
N ILE A 204 13.55 -16.43 3.05
CA ILE A 204 13.74 -17.88 3.14
C ILE A 204 12.81 -18.50 4.20
N ILE A 205 12.67 -17.85 5.35
CA ILE A 205 11.80 -18.33 6.44
C ILE A 205 10.33 -18.24 6.05
N ALA A 206 9.92 -17.14 5.40
CA ALA A 206 8.56 -17.00 4.89
C ALA A 206 8.23 -18.10 3.88
N VAL A 207 9.16 -18.43 2.98
CA VAL A 207 8.99 -19.52 2.01
C VAL A 207 8.90 -20.88 2.70
N CYS A 208 9.73 -21.13 3.72
CA CYS A 208 9.66 -22.36 4.52
C CYS A 208 8.30 -22.53 5.21
N ILE A 209 7.76 -21.47 5.82
CA ILE A 209 6.44 -21.49 6.47
C ILE A 209 5.34 -21.80 5.45
N ALA A 210 5.38 -21.14 4.30
CA ALA A 210 4.44 -21.38 3.20
C ALA A 210 4.51 -22.83 2.68
N LEU A 211 5.71 -23.39 2.53
CA LEU A 211 5.91 -24.79 2.12
C LEU A 211 5.32 -25.78 3.14
N ILE A 212 5.53 -25.55 4.44
CA ILE A 212 4.95 -26.38 5.51
C ILE A 212 3.42 -26.37 5.43
N ALA A 213 2.82 -25.20 5.21
CA ALA A 213 1.38 -25.08 5.05
C ALA A 213 0.88 -25.77 3.77
N ALA A 214 1.58 -25.64 2.65
CA ALA A 214 1.25 -26.32 1.41
C ALA A 214 1.32 -27.85 1.57
N ILE A 215 2.37 -28.38 2.21
CA ILE A 215 2.52 -29.82 2.52
C ILE A 215 1.38 -30.29 3.44
N SER A 216 1.00 -29.49 4.43
CA SER A 216 -0.13 -29.79 5.32
C SER A 216 -1.46 -29.86 4.55
N GLY A 217 -1.70 -28.90 3.64
CA GLY A 217 -2.86 -28.90 2.74
C GLY A 217 -2.90 -30.11 1.81
N ILE A 218 -1.74 -30.51 1.26
CA ILE A 218 -1.60 -31.72 0.44
C ILE A 218 -1.93 -32.96 1.27
N ALA A 219 -1.35 -33.10 2.47
CA ALA A 219 -1.60 -34.23 3.37
C ALA A 219 -3.08 -34.36 3.75
N MET A 220 -3.74 -33.24 4.08
CA MET A 220 -5.18 -33.22 4.36
C MET A 220 -6.02 -33.60 3.14
N THR A 221 -5.61 -33.19 1.94
CA THR A 221 -6.28 -33.55 0.68
C THR A 221 -6.10 -35.04 0.35
N PHE A 222 -5.02 -35.68 0.81
CA PHE A 222 -4.89 -37.15 0.71
C PHE A 222 -5.88 -37.91 1.58
N LEU A 223 -6.31 -37.35 2.72
CA LEU A 223 -7.30 -37.95 3.61
C LEU A 223 -8.73 -37.76 3.12
N MET A 224 -8.95 -36.74 2.28
CA MET A 224 -10.26 -36.37 1.74
C MET A 224 -10.84 -37.43 0.80
N LYS A 225 -12.13 -37.73 0.96
CA LYS A 225 -12.96 -38.40 -0.03
C LYS A 225 -13.98 -37.40 -0.58
N GLU A 226 -14.15 -37.40 -1.90
CA GLU A 226 -15.17 -36.57 -2.57
C GLU A 226 -16.58 -36.98 -2.13
N GLY A 227 -17.40 -35.99 -1.78
CA GLY A 227 -18.80 -36.20 -1.41
C GLY A 227 -19.67 -36.54 -2.61
N GLN A 228 -20.85 -37.11 -2.35
CA GLN A 228 -21.84 -37.37 -3.39
C GLN A 228 -22.34 -36.06 -4.02
N SER A 229 -22.69 -36.10 -5.30
CA SER A 229 -23.26 -34.95 -6.00
C SER A 229 -24.63 -34.62 -5.41
N LEU A 230 -24.80 -33.40 -4.90
CA LEU A 230 -26.06 -32.91 -4.35
C LEU A 230 -26.93 -32.27 -5.44
N ARG A 231 -26.30 -31.77 -6.51
CA ARG A 231 -26.96 -31.01 -7.60
C ARG A 231 -26.66 -31.62 -8.97
N GLY A 232 -27.55 -31.37 -9.93
CA GLY A 232 -27.40 -31.79 -11.32
C GLY A 232 -27.70 -33.27 -11.60
N PRO A 233 -27.50 -33.74 -12.85
CA PRO A 233 -27.85 -35.10 -13.30
C PRO A 233 -27.14 -36.23 -12.54
N ASN A 234 -26.04 -35.90 -11.86
CA ASN A 234 -25.24 -36.84 -11.09
C ASN A 234 -25.75 -37.06 -9.66
N SER A 235 -26.81 -36.34 -9.22
CA SER A 235 -27.44 -36.52 -7.91
C SER A 235 -28.37 -37.74 -7.86
N GLY A 236 -28.84 -38.23 -9.01
CA GLY A 236 -29.70 -39.39 -9.14
C GLY A 236 -28.93 -40.72 -9.18
N LYS A 237 -29.61 -41.83 -8.85
CA LYS A 237 -29.04 -43.20 -8.91
C LYS A 237 -28.68 -43.67 -10.34
N LYS A 238 -29.23 -43.03 -11.38
CA LYS A 238 -28.97 -43.32 -12.79
C LYS A 238 -28.64 -42.02 -13.52
N MET A 239 -27.59 -42.04 -14.32
CA MET A 239 -27.24 -40.88 -15.14
C MET A 239 -28.15 -40.84 -16.36
N ARG A 240 -28.81 -39.70 -16.56
CA ARG A 240 -29.70 -39.45 -17.70
C ARG A 240 -29.02 -38.47 -18.65
N VAL A 241 -28.85 -38.88 -19.90
CA VAL A 241 -28.25 -38.05 -20.95
C VAL A 241 -29.34 -37.62 -21.91
N ALA A 242 -29.36 -36.33 -22.24
CA ALA A 242 -30.28 -35.80 -23.24
C ALA A 242 -29.91 -36.29 -24.64
N LYS A 243 -30.92 -36.59 -25.47
CA LYS A 243 -30.69 -36.94 -26.87
C LYS A 243 -30.21 -35.75 -27.71
N ASP A 244 -30.83 -34.58 -27.49
CA ASP A 244 -30.55 -33.34 -28.20
C ASP A 244 -30.24 -32.19 -27.22
N LEU A 245 -29.53 -31.16 -27.69
CA LEU A 245 -29.18 -29.98 -26.89
C LEU A 245 -30.42 -29.27 -26.32
N LYS A 246 -31.51 -29.22 -27.09
CA LYS A 246 -32.77 -28.59 -26.66
C LYS A 246 -33.36 -29.29 -25.44
N SER A 247 -33.35 -30.63 -25.42
CA SER A 247 -33.81 -31.42 -24.27
C SER A 247 -32.94 -31.21 -23.04
N ALA A 248 -31.61 -31.05 -23.20
CA ALA A 248 -30.70 -30.69 -22.10
C ALA A 248 -30.92 -29.27 -21.57
N ILE A 249 -31.34 -28.35 -22.44
CA ILE A 249 -31.68 -26.98 -22.06
C ILE A 249 -33.02 -26.95 -21.30
N ASP A 250 -33.95 -27.82 -21.69
CA ASP A 250 -35.28 -27.83 -21.10
C ASP A 250 -35.34 -28.54 -19.74
N ASP A 251 -34.49 -29.54 -19.49
CA ASP A 251 -34.35 -30.23 -18.20
C ASP A 251 -32.90 -30.20 -17.69
N VAL A 252 -32.70 -29.56 -16.54
CA VAL A 252 -31.40 -29.41 -15.86
C VAL A 252 -30.88 -30.75 -15.30
N ASN A 253 -31.75 -31.75 -15.12
CA ASN A 253 -31.40 -33.07 -14.63
C ASN A 253 -30.89 -34.02 -15.73
N LEU A 254 -30.78 -33.54 -16.98
CA LEU A 254 -30.18 -34.29 -18.09
C LEU A 254 -28.77 -33.79 -18.37
N GLN A 255 -27.81 -34.69 -18.57
CA GLN A 255 -26.48 -34.31 -19.08
C GLN A 255 -26.54 -33.83 -20.54
N PHE A 256 -25.62 -32.94 -20.90
CA PHE A 256 -25.43 -32.52 -22.29
C PHE A 256 -24.96 -33.69 -23.17
N PRO A 257 -25.39 -33.75 -24.44
CA PRO A 257 -24.84 -34.70 -25.40
C PRO A 257 -23.31 -34.55 -25.53
N GLU A 258 -22.62 -35.67 -25.78
CA GLU A 258 -21.15 -35.68 -25.93
C GLU A 258 -20.67 -34.82 -27.11
N ASN A 259 -21.48 -34.74 -28.17
CA ASN A 259 -21.15 -34.00 -29.40
C ASN A 259 -21.37 -32.48 -29.30
N THR A 260 -21.89 -31.97 -28.18
CA THR A 260 -22.14 -30.53 -28.02
C THR A 260 -20.84 -29.78 -27.75
N SER A 261 -20.62 -28.66 -28.45
CA SER A 261 -19.42 -27.83 -28.26
C SER A 261 -19.43 -27.12 -26.90
N ILE A 262 -18.24 -26.75 -26.40
CA ILE A 262 -18.11 -26.02 -25.12
C ILE A 262 -18.86 -24.68 -25.17
N SER A 263 -18.78 -23.96 -26.29
CA SER A 263 -19.45 -22.67 -26.43
C SER A 263 -20.97 -22.80 -26.31
N GLN A 264 -21.56 -23.84 -26.92
CA GLN A 264 -22.99 -24.14 -26.79
C GLN A 264 -23.38 -24.51 -25.35
N LYS A 265 -22.54 -25.29 -24.66
CA LYS A 265 -22.72 -25.66 -23.25
C LYS A 265 -22.70 -24.44 -22.33
N ILE A 266 -21.75 -23.51 -22.52
CA ILE A 266 -21.68 -22.25 -21.76
C ILE A 266 -22.89 -21.35 -22.05
N LEU A 267 -23.30 -21.22 -23.32
CA LEU A 267 -24.47 -20.43 -23.69
C LEU A 267 -25.76 -20.99 -23.08
N ALA A 268 -25.89 -22.32 -23.03
CA ALA A 268 -26.99 -22.97 -22.34
C ALA A 268 -26.99 -22.66 -20.83
N ALA A 269 -25.83 -22.68 -20.19
CA ALA A 269 -25.68 -22.35 -18.77
C ALA A 269 -25.93 -20.86 -18.46
N MET A 270 -25.67 -19.97 -19.42
CA MET A 270 -25.88 -18.52 -19.33
C MET A 270 -27.30 -18.08 -19.73
N ARG A 271 -28.27 -18.99 -19.90
CA ARG A 271 -29.62 -18.61 -20.37
C ARG A 271 -30.46 -17.84 -19.33
N SER A 272 -30.10 -17.93 -18.04
CA SER A 272 -30.90 -17.33 -16.98
C SER A 272 -30.65 -15.82 -16.82
N GLN A 273 -31.68 -15.08 -16.40
CA GLN A 273 -31.54 -13.66 -16.09
C GLN A 273 -30.56 -13.44 -14.96
N THR A 274 -30.64 -14.31 -13.96
CA THR A 274 -29.76 -14.27 -12.80
C THR A 274 -28.30 -14.46 -13.21
N SER A 275 -27.97 -15.40 -14.12
CA SER A 275 -26.60 -15.65 -14.59
C SER A 275 -25.95 -14.43 -15.24
N TRP A 276 -26.67 -13.68 -16.07
CA TRP A 276 -26.15 -12.45 -16.69
C TRP A 276 -26.04 -11.29 -15.70
N LEU A 277 -26.99 -11.15 -14.78
CA LEU A 277 -26.92 -10.12 -13.74
C LEU A 277 -25.76 -10.40 -12.78
N VAL A 278 -25.52 -11.67 -12.43
CA VAL A 278 -24.36 -12.09 -11.63
C VAL A 278 -23.07 -11.78 -12.39
N LEU A 279 -22.99 -12.05 -13.70
CA LEU A 279 -21.81 -11.70 -14.50
C LEU A 279 -21.55 -10.18 -14.50
N LEU A 280 -22.59 -9.37 -14.70
CA LEU A 280 -22.51 -7.90 -14.62
C LEU A 280 -22.04 -7.43 -13.24
N CYS A 281 -22.58 -8.02 -12.18
CA CYS A 281 -22.17 -7.74 -10.81
C CYS A 281 -20.72 -8.18 -10.53
N CYS A 282 -20.25 -9.31 -11.07
CA CYS A 282 -18.84 -9.72 -11.00
C CYS A 282 -17.91 -8.68 -11.64
N PHE A 283 -18.37 -8.00 -12.68
CA PHE A 283 -17.58 -6.97 -13.35
C PHE A 283 -17.55 -5.63 -12.59
N LEU A 284 -18.56 -5.31 -11.77
CA LEU A 284 -18.72 -3.96 -11.20
C LEU A 284 -18.54 -3.90 -9.68
N LEU A 285 -18.91 -4.94 -8.94
CA LEU A 285 -18.73 -5.00 -7.48
C LEU A 285 -17.28 -4.90 -7.00
N PRO A 286 -16.26 -5.44 -7.71
CA PRO A 286 -14.88 -5.46 -7.20
C PRO A 286 -14.16 -4.11 -7.17
N LEU A 287 -14.88 -3.00 -7.42
CA LEU A 287 -14.40 -1.63 -7.22
C LEU A 287 -13.70 -1.47 -5.86
N GLY A 288 -14.30 -1.97 -4.77
CA GLY A 288 -13.73 -1.84 -3.42
C GLY A 288 -12.42 -2.61 -3.19
N ASP A 289 -12.27 -3.80 -3.76
CA ASP A 289 -11.08 -4.65 -3.58
C ASP A 289 -9.82 -4.03 -4.22
N GLY A 290 -9.97 -3.44 -5.41
CA GLY A 290 -8.85 -2.76 -6.08
C GLY A 290 -8.36 -1.51 -5.33
N PHE A 291 -9.25 -0.84 -4.57
CA PHE A 291 -8.91 0.36 -3.81
C PHE A 291 -8.29 0.08 -2.44
N GLU A 292 -8.38 -1.15 -1.91
CA GLU A 292 -7.58 -1.57 -0.74
C GLU A 292 -6.07 -1.40 -1.02
N THR A 293 -5.65 -1.64 -2.27
CA THR A 293 -4.25 -1.49 -2.71
C THR A 293 -3.76 -0.05 -2.61
N TRP A 294 -4.63 0.91 -2.94
CA TRP A 294 -4.29 2.34 -2.92
C TRP A 294 -4.37 2.97 -1.52
N PHE A 295 -5.08 2.35 -0.58
CA PHE A 295 -5.16 2.83 0.81
C PHE A 295 -3.81 2.75 1.55
N ILE A 296 -2.92 1.83 1.16
CA ILE A 296 -1.57 1.76 1.71
C ILE A 296 -0.73 2.94 1.22
N ASN A 297 -0.85 3.30 -0.06
CA ASN A 297 -0.19 4.48 -0.61
C ASN A 297 -0.70 5.77 0.04
N TYR A 298 -2.01 5.87 0.30
CA TYR A 298 -2.58 6.97 1.08
C TYR A 298 -1.97 7.12 2.48
N GLN A 299 -1.75 6.00 3.19
CA GLN A 299 -1.10 6.02 4.50
C GLN A 299 0.35 6.54 4.41
N LYS A 300 1.11 6.14 3.38
CA LYS A 300 2.47 6.63 3.17
C LYS A 300 2.49 8.11 2.78
N GLU A 301 1.79 8.48 1.70
CA GLU A 301 1.92 9.79 1.05
C GLU A 301 1.20 10.91 1.78
N ILE A 302 0.01 10.65 2.33
CA ILE A 302 -0.83 11.70 2.95
C ILE A 302 -0.75 11.66 4.47
N LEU A 303 -0.69 10.46 5.07
CA LEU A 303 -0.60 10.34 6.53
C LEU A 303 0.86 10.34 7.03
N GLY A 304 1.85 10.25 6.14
CA GLY A 304 3.27 10.26 6.49
C GLY A 304 3.70 9.03 7.30
N PHE A 305 3.02 7.90 7.14
CA PHE A 305 3.30 6.70 7.95
C PHE A 305 4.57 5.99 7.48
N SER A 306 5.40 5.60 8.44
CA SER A 306 6.54 4.71 8.20
C SER A 306 6.10 3.28 7.86
N ALA A 307 7.00 2.45 7.34
CA ALA A 307 6.72 1.03 7.12
C ALA A 307 6.31 0.30 8.42
N ALA A 308 6.86 0.73 9.56
CA ALA A 308 6.50 0.23 10.88
C ALA A 308 5.07 0.63 11.28
N ASP A 309 4.67 1.88 11.06
CA ASP A 309 3.31 2.37 11.35
C ASP A 309 2.26 1.69 10.49
N ILE A 310 2.53 1.54 9.19
CA ILE A 310 1.67 0.81 8.25
C ILE A 310 1.52 -0.64 8.70
N THR A 311 2.62 -1.28 9.14
CA THR A 311 2.60 -2.66 9.63
C THR A 311 1.80 -2.79 10.93
N LEU A 312 1.93 -1.83 11.86
CA LEU A 312 1.15 -1.78 13.10
C LEU A 312 -0.35 -1.65 12.82
N TRP A 313 -0.76 -0.71 11.96
CA TRP A 313 -2.17 -0.52 11.61
C TRP A 313 -2.71 -1.68 10.79
N SER A 314 -1.90 -2.23 9.89
CA SER A 314 -2.23 -3.48 9.19
C SER A 314 -2.53 -4.58 10.19
N ASN A 315 -1.78 -4.68 11.29
CA ASN A 315 -2.04 -5.64 12.36
C ASN A 315 -3.35 -5.37 13.13
N VAL A 316 -3.79 -4.12 13.25
CA VAL A 316 -5.10 -3.79 13.84
C VAL A 316 -6.24 -4.14 12.88
N PHE A 317 -6.08 -3.83 11.59
CA PHE A 317 -7.07 -4.13 10.55
C PHE A 317 -7.31 -5.64 10.37
N ILE A 318 -6.41 -6.49 10.85
CA ILE A 318 -6.60 -7.94 10.96
C ILE A 318 -7.90 -8.27 11.68
N ILE A 319 -8.21 -7.58 12.78
CA ILE A 319 -9.41 -7.87 13.58
C ILE A 319 -10.65 -7.65 12.71
N SER A 320 -10.67 -6.57 11.93
CA SER A 320 -11.72 -6.29 10.95
C SER A 320 -11.78 -7.34 9.85
N LYS A 321 -10.63 -7.77 9.30
CA LYS A 321 -10.57 -8.85 8.29
C LYS A 321 -11.11 -10.18 8.82
N TYR A 322 -10.88 -10.52 10.08
CA TYR A 322 -11.46 -11.72 10.71
C TYR A 322 -12.97 -11.60 10.94
N LEU A 323 -13.48 -10.41 11.24
CA LEU A 323 -14.94 -10.20 11.27
C LEU A 323 -15.55 -10.49 9.90
N GLY A 324 -14.80 -10.33 8.81
CA GLY A 324 -15.14 -10.70 7.42
C GLY A 324 -15.72 -12.12 7.24
N VAL A 325 -15.38 -13.05 8.15
CA VAL A 325 -15.84 -14.45 8.15
C VAL A 325 -17.35 -14.57 8.42
N LEU A 326 -17.91 -13.64 9.20
CA LEU A 326 -19.31 -13.69 9.62
C LEU A 326 -20.29 -13.40 8.48
N GLY A 327 -19.89 -12.61 7.47
CA GLY A 327 -20.78 -12.16 6.40
C GLY A 327 -21.45 -13.29 5.62
N PRO A 328 -20.67 -14.20 5.00
CA PRO A 328 -21.21 -15.35 4.27
C PRO A 328 -21.98 -16.31 5.18
N TRP A 329 -21.54 -16.47 6.44
CA TRP A 329 -22.21 -17.33 7.40
C TRP A 329 -23.61 -16.83 7.77
N LEU A 330 -23.74 -15.53 8.05
CA LEU A 330 -25.03 -14.88 8.31
C LEU A 330 -25.98 -14.96 7.10
N SER A 331 -25.42 -15.01 5.89
CA SER A 331 -26.19 -15.11 4.64
C SER A 331 -26.95 -16.44 4.50
N ASP A 332 -26.41 -17.54 5.07
CA ASP A 332 -27.10 -18.83 5.10
C ASP A 332 -28.29 -18.84 6.11
N ILE A 333 -28.26 -17.96 7.12
CA ILE A 333 -29.30 -17.88 8.17
C ILE A 333 -30.41 -16.91 7.78
N TYR A 334 -30.05 -15.72 7.30
CA TYR A 334 -30.97 -14.60 7.09
C TYR A 334 -31.35 -14.36 5.62
N GLY A 335 -30.81 -15.18 4.72
CA GLY A 335 -31.05 -15.12 3.27
C GLY A 335 -30.04 -14.24 2.53
N ARG A 336 -29.49 -14.76 1.43
CA ARG A 336 -28.34 -14.15 0.73
C ARG A 336 -28.64 -12.82 0.07
N SER A 337 -29.75 -12.73 -0.69
CA SER A 337 -30.14 -11.48 -1.35
C SER A 337 -30.36 -10.34 -0.34
N ARG A 338 -30.95 -10.65 0.82
CA ARG A 338 -31.18 -9.68 1.89
C ARG A 338 -29.87 -9.19 2.50
N MET A 339 -28.97 -10.11 2.86
CA MET A 339 -27.69 -9.75 3.47
C MET A 339 -26.78 -8.99 2.51
N LEU A 340 -26.71 -9.39 1.23
CA LEU A 340 -25.95 -8.66 0.20
C LEU A 340 -26.37 -7.20 0.08
N ARG A 341 -27.67 -6.90 0.15
CA ARG A 341 -28.18 -5.52 0.13
C ARG A 341 -27.77 -4.73 1.37
N LEU A 342 -27.83 -5.35 2.55
CA LEU A 342 -27.43 -4.71 3.80
C LEU A 342 -25.94 -4.38 3.79
N TYR A 343 -25.10 -5.31 3.33
CA TYR A 343 -23.66 -5.10 3.19
C TYR A 343 -23.34 -4.02 2.15
N ALA A 344 -24.08 -3.98 1.03
CA ALA A 344 -23.93 -2.93 0.04
C ALA A 344 -24.25 -1.54 0.61
N ILE A 345 -25.36 -1.38 1.33
CA ILE A 345 -25.73 -0.10 1.97
C ILE A 345 -24.63 0.33 2.95
N GLY A 346 -24.17 -0.58 3.81
CA GLY A 346 -23.08 -0.29 4.75
C GLY A 346 -21.81 0.15 4.04
N SER A 347 -21.40 -0.57 2.99
CA SER A 347 -20.21 -0.25 2.20
C SER A 347 -20.31 1.13 1.54
N ILE A 348 -21.47 1.50 0.96
CA ILE A 348 -21.70 2.82 0.36
C ILE A 348 -21.48 3.93 1.40
N VAL A 349 -22.10 3.79 2.58
CA VAL A 349 -21.99 4.79 3.64
C VAL A 349 -20.54 4.95 4.09
N CYS A 350 -19.82 3.85 4.25
CA CYS A 350 -18.42 3.90 4.68
C CYS A 350 -17.49 4.48 3.61
N TYR A 351 -17.61 4.09 2.33
CA TYR A 351 -16.80 4.66 1.24
C TYR A 351 -17.05 6.16 1.04
N LEU A 352 -18.32 6.59 1.05
CA LEU A 352 -18.64 8.02 0.95
C LEU A 352 -18.16 8.79 2.19
N GLY A 353 -18.28 8.20 3.37
CA GLY A 353 -17.74 8.80 4.59
C GLY A 353 -16.22 8.96 4.54
N LEU A 354 -15.49 7.97 4.04
CA LEU A 354 -14.04 8.05 3.83
C LEU A 354 -13.68 9.14 2.84
N ALA A 355 -14.38 9.20 1.70
CA ALA A 355 -14.17 10.24 0.70
C ALA A 355 -14.35 11.65 1.29
N VAL A 356 -15.40 11.86 2.08
CA VAL A 356 -15.65 13.15 2.76
C VAL A 356 -14.54 13.45 3.77
N LEU A 357 -14.14 12.49 4.61
CA LEU A 357 -13.08 12.69 5.59
C LEU A 357 -11.73 13.02 4.94
N MET A 358 -11.41 12.35 3.83
CA MET A 358 -10.20 12.62 3.05
C MET A 358 -10.28 14.01 2.38
N ALA A 359 -11.44 14.40 1.84
CA ALA A 359 -11.62 15.70 1.19
C ALA A 359 -11.48 16.89 2.14
N ILE A 360 -11.86 16.73 3.42
CA ILE A 360 -11.74 17.78 4.44
C ILE A 360 -10.38 17.76 5.16
N GLY A 361 -9.47 16.84 4.81
CA GLY A 361 -8.19 16.69 5.50
C GLY A 361 -8.33 16.26 6.96
N ALA A 362 -9.26 15.34 7.25
CA ALA A 362 -9.48 14.87 8.61
C ALA A 362 -8.22 14.19 9.20
N PRO A 363 -8.03 14.21 10.53
CA PRO A 363 -6.93 13.50 11.17
C PRO A 363 -6.93 12.00 10.84
N ALA A 364 -5.76 11.36 10.94
CA ALA A 364 -5.58 9.95 10.61
C ALA A 364 -6.56 9.01 11.34
N LEU A 365 -6.75 9.23 12.65
CA LEU A 365 -7.51 8.31 13.50
C LEU A 365 -8.98 8.12 13.05
N PRO A 366 -9.79 9.16 12.79
CA PRO A 366 -11.11 9.02 12.17
C PRO A 366 -11.14 8.21 10.88
N ILE A 367 -10.15 8.40 10.00
CA ILE A 367 -10.05 7.70 8.72
C ILE A 367 -9.79 6.22 8.95
N LEU A 368 -8.84 5.88 9.81
CA LEU A 368 -8.48 4.50 10.15
C LEU A 368 -9.63 3.78 10.88
N ILE A 369 -10.36 4.49 11.75
CA ILE A 369 -11.56 3.96 12.41
C ILE A 369 -12.66 3.67 11.39
N LEU A 370 -12.88 4.53 10.41
CA LEU A 370 -13.89 4.32 9.36
C LEU A 370 -13.44 3.29 8.32
N TRP A 371 -12.13 3.10 8.14
CA TRP A 371 -11.58 2.05 7.29
C TRP A 371 -11.93 0.65 7.78
N MET A 372 -11.92 0.42 9.10
CA MET A 372 -12.28 -0.88 9.70
C MET A 372 -13.64 -1.44 9.24
N PRO A 373 -14.78 -0.70 9.37
CA PRO A 373 -16.05 -1.15 8.83
C PRO A 373 -16.10 -1.19 7.31
N THR A 374 -15.36 -0.33 6.62
CA THR A 374 -15.24 -0.38 5.16
C THR A 374 -14.68 -1.73 4.70
N LEU A 375 -13.61 -2.20 5.35
CA LEU A 375 -12.98 -3.49 5.06
C LEU A 375 -13.95 -4.65 5.27
N PHE A 376 -14.52 -4.79 6.48
CA PHE A 376 -15.32 -5.99 6.76
C PHE A 376 -16.67 -5.99 6.05
N LEU A 377 -17.29 -4.83 5.78
CA LEU A 377 -18.55 -4.76 5.02
C LEU A 377 -18.34 -5.06 3.55
N THR A 378 -17.23 -4.59 2.97
CA THR A 378 -16.85 -4.92 1.59
C THR A 378 -16.57 -6.41 1.48
N ASP A 379 -15.81 -6.99 2.42
CA ASP A 379 -15.56 -8.43 2.49
C ASP A 379 -16.87 -9.22 2.67
N TRP A 380 -17.75 -8.80 3.58
CA TRP A 380 -19.05 -9.46 3.77
C TRP A 380 -19.84 -9.48 2.47
N MET A 381 -19.87 -8.37 1.74
CA MET A 381 -20.53 -8.30 0.44
C MET A 381 -19.86 -9.24 -0.57
N MET A 382 -18.54 -9.19 -0.71
CA MET A 382 -17.82 -9.92 -1.75
C MET A 382 -17.84 -11.43 -1.52
N TYR A 383 -17.47 -11.89 -0.32
CA TYR A 383 -17.46 -13.31 -0.02
C TYR A 383 -18.88 -13.89 0.06
N THR A 384 -19.91 -13.09 0.39
CA THR A 384 -21.29 -13.57 0.23
C THR A 384 -21.67 -13.65 -1.25
N PHE A 385 -21.14 -12.77 -2.09
CA PHE A 385 -21.43 -12.79 -3.52
C PHE A 385 -20.76 -13.98 -4.23
N ILE A 386 -19.59 -14.44 -3.78
CA ILE A 386 -18.95 -15.66 -4.31
C ILE A 386 -19.85 -16.90 -4.15
N THR A 387 -20.64 -17.00 -3.08
CA THR A 387 -21.54 -18.15 -2.88
C THR A 387 -22.71 -18.14 -3.85
N VAL A 388 -23.12 -16.96 -4.33
CA VAL A 388 -24.12 -16.79 -5.38
C VAL A 388 -23.62 -17.40 -6.69
N TRP A 389 -22.33 -17.30 -7.01
CA TRP A 389 -21.77 -17.88 -8.24
C TRP A 389 -21.95 -19.40 -8.25
N ALA A 390 -21.72 -20.06 -7.11
CA ALA A 390 -21.87 -21.51 -6.98
C ALA A 390 -23.34 -21.97 -7.01
N GLU A 391 -24.30 -21.12 -6.61
CA GLU A 391 -25.74 -21.43 -6.70
C GLU A 391 -26.31 -21.22 -8.10
N VAL A 392 -25.79 -20.24 -8.83
CA VAL A 392 -26.25 -19.90 -10.19
C VAL A 392 -25.51 -20.72 -11.25
N SER A 393 -24.36 -21.29 -10.90
CA SER A 393 -23.58 -22.14 -11.81
C SER A 393 -24.32 -23.44 -12.15
N ASP A 394 -24.15 -23.90 -13.39
CA ASP A 394 -24.75 -25.14 -13.86
C ASP A 394 -23.88 -26.29 -13.36
N PRO A 395 -24.41 -27.22 -12.54
CA PRO A 395 -23.64 -28.31 -11.96
C PRO A 395 -23.10 -29.30 -13.01
N ARG A 396 -23.58 -29.26 -14.26
CA ARG A 396 -23.06 -30.05 -15.38
C ARG A 396 -21.76 -29.49 -15.97
N LEU A 397 -21.43 -28.24 -15.63
CA LEU A 397 -20.28 -27.48 -16.11
C LEU A 397 -19.63 -26.72 -14.94
N GLY A 398 -19.68 -27.27 -13.72
CA GLY A 398 -19.35 -26.56 -12.48
C GLY A 398 -18.06 -25.73 -12.56
N PRO A 399 -16.89 -26.33 -12.86
CA PRO A 399 -15.63 -25.61 -13.04
C PRO A 399 -15.69 -24.55 -14.15
N THR A 400 -16.26 -24.88 -15.31
CA THR A 400 -16.24 -23.98 -16.47
C THR A 400 -17.16 -22.78 -16.27
N HIS A 401 -18.38 -22.97 -15.76
CA HIS A 401 -19.31 -21.88 -15.50
C HIS A 401 -18.82 -21.00 -14.35
N MET A 402 -18.32 -21.59 -13.26
CA MET A 402 -17.74 -20.85 -12.14
C MET A 402 -16.49 -20.06 -12.56
N SER A 403 -15.65 -20.62 -13.44
CA SER A 403 -14.46 -19.94 -13.95
C SER A 403 -14.78 -18.64 -14.70
N LEU A 404 -15.94 -18.55 -15.36
CA LEU A 404 -16.38 -17.35 -16.08
C LEU A 404 -16.61 -16.18 -15.11
N TYR A 405 -17.32 -16.44 -14.01
CA TYR A 405 -17.55 -15.45 -12.95
C TYR A 405 -16.24 -15.04 -12.26
N GLN A 406 -15.42 -16.02 -11.89
CA GLN A 406 -14.12 -15.77 -11.25
C GLN A 406 -13.17 -14.97 -12.13
N THR A 407 -13.14 -15.24 -13.44
CA THR A 407 -12.34 -14.50 -14.42
C THR A 407 -12.82 -13.06 -14.52
N THR A 408 -14.12 -12.87 -14.66
CA THR A 408 -14.72 -11.54 -14.79
C THR A 408 -14.44 -10.69 -13.54
N HIS A 409 -14.56 -11.32 -12.37
CA HIS A 409 -14.19 -10.71 -11.10
C HIS A 409 -12.71 -10.34 -11.04
N ALA A 410 -11.79 -11.25 -11.40
CA ALA A 410 -10.36 -10.99 -11.36
C ALA A 410 -9.95 -9.88 -12.34
N VAL A 411 -10.45 -9.90 -13.58
CA VAL A 411 -10.19 -8.83 -14.57
C VAL A 411 -10.68 -7.49 -14.04
N SER A 412 -11.87 -7.45 -13.44
CA SER A 412 -12.39 -6.21 -12.86
C SER A 412 -11.49 -5.72 -11.72
N ALA A 413 -11.33 -6.52 -10.67
CA ALA A 413 -10.60 -6.15 -9.45
C ALA A 413 -9.18 -5.67 -9.72
N THR A 414 -8.46 -6.35 -10.63
CA THR A 414 -7.04 -6.07 -10.86
C THR A 414 -6.81 -5.13 -12.03
N PHE A 415 -7.42 -5.35 -13.20
CA PHE A 415 -7.05 -4.57 -14.40
C PHE A 415 -7.81 -3.28 -14.53
N ILE A 416 -9.12 -3.37 -14.32
CA ILE A 416 -9.99 -2.23 -14.50
C ILE A 416 -9.83 -1.32 -13.30
N MET A 417 -9.87 -1.86 -12.08
CA MET A 417 -9.98 -1.02 -10.89
C MET A 417 -8.64 -0.53 -10.36
N VAL A 418 -7.59 -1.36 -10.33
CA VAL A 418 -6.23 -0.84 -10.02
C VAL A 418 -5.77 0.11 -11.13
N GLY A 419 -5.99 -0.25 -12.40
CA GLY A 419 -5.64 0.59 -13.55
C GLY A 419 -6.38 1.93 -13.60
N LEU A 420 -7.72 1.93 -13.45
CA LEU A 420 -8.51 3.17 -13.36
C LEU A 420 -8.17 3.96 -12.11
N GLY A 421 -7.87 3.30 -10.99
CA GLY A 421 -7.43 3.97 -9.76
C GLY A 421 -6.13 4.73 -9.97
N GLY A 422 -5.14 4.09 -10.59
CA GLY A 422 -3.87 4.73 -10.97
C GLY A 422 -4.07 5.91 -11.93
N ILE A 423 -4.90 5.75 -12.98
CA ILE A 423 -5.24 6.86 -13.89
C ILE A 423 -5.94 8.00 -13.14
N LEU A 424 -6.91 7.66 -12.29
CA LEU A 424 -7.68 8.67 -11.57
C LEU A 424 -6.75 9.49 -10.70
N LEU A 425 -5.88 8.84 -9.92
CA LEU A 425 -4.86 9.49 -9.12
C LEU A 425 -3.93 10.35 -9.97
N PHE A 426 -3.40 9.80 -11.08
CA PHE A 426 -2.53 10.55 -12.00
C PHE A 426 -3.20 11.80 -12.59
N VAL A 427 -4.46 11.70 -13.04
CA VAL A 427 -5.19 12.81 -13.68
C VAL A 427 -5.69 13.83 -12.66
N THR A 428 -5.83 13.44 -11.39
CA THR A 428 -6.43 14.28 -10.34
C THR A 428 -5.41 14.76 -9.32
N ASP A 429 -4.12 14.64 -9.63
CA ASP A 429 -3.02 15.07 -8.76
C ASP A 429 -3.10 14.39 -7.38
N ASP A 430 -3.19 13.05 -7.41
CA ASP A 430 -3.31 12.16 -6.25
C ASP A 430 -4.55 12.42 -5.36
N SER A 431 -5.70 12.73 -5.96
CA SER A 431 -6.97 12.89 -5.22
C SER A 431 -7.56 11.55 -4.73
N TYR A 432 -7.07 11.07 -3.59
CA TYR A 432 -7.59 9.87 -2.92
C TYR A 432 -9.07 9.97 -2.52
N ALA A 433 -9.56 11.18 -2.19
CA ALA A 433 -10.97 11.39 -1.87
C ALA A 433 -11.90 11.00 -3.04
N LEU A 434 -11.53 11.35 -4.26
CA LEU A 434 -12.29 11.00 -5.46
C LEU A 434 -12.24 9.49 -5.75
N LEU A 435 -11.09 8.86 -5.49
CA LEU A 435 -10.90 7.42 -5.60
C LEU A 435 -11.88 6.65 -4.70
N PHE A 436 -11.93 6.99 -3.41
CA PHE A 436 -12.85 6.33 -2.48
C PHE A 436 -14.32 6.70 -2.71
N ALA A 437 -14.61 7.87 -3.29
CA ALA A 437 -15.97 8.17 -3.76
C ALA A 437 -16.38 7.26 -4.93
N ALA A 438 -15.47 7.01 -5.88
CA ALA A 438 -15.71 6.11 -7.01
C ALA A 438 -15.89 4.65 -6.55
N ALA A 439 -15.23 4.23 -5.46
CA ALA A 439 -15.42 2.92 -4.82
C ALA A 439 -16.88 2.59 -4.49
N ALA A 440 -17.68 3.60 -4.12
CA ALA A 440 -19.09 3.40 -3.76
C ALA A 440 -19.97 2.98 -4.94
N ILE A 441 -19.53 3.17 -6.19
CA ILE A 441 -20.32 2.85 -7.40
C ILE A 441 -20.62 1.35 -7.47
N GLY A 442 -19.66 0.49 -7.12
CA GLY A 442 -19.81 -0.97 -7.19
C GLY A 442 -20.93 -1.48 -6.28
N PRO A 443 -20.85 -1.20 -4.96
CA PRO A 443 -21.93 -1.47 -4.02
C PRO A 443 -23.28 -0.85 -4.44
N LEU A 444 -23.31 0.38 -4.97
CA LEU A 444 -24.53 1.07 -5.40
C LEU A 444 -25.22 0.34 -6.56
N ILE A 445 -24.44 -0.14 -7.52
CA ILE A 445 -24.93 -0.97 -8.62
C ILE A 445 -25.41 -2.34 -8.08
N GLY A 446 -24.63 -2.97 -7.21
CA GLY A 446 -25.01 -4.22 -6.53
C GLY A 446 -26.36 -4.11 -5.84
N LEU A 447 -26.59 -3.04 -5.07
CA LEU A 447 -27.83 -2.78 -4.36
C LEU A 447 -29.06 -2.78 -5.29
N ARG A 448 -28.92 -2.30 -6.53
CA ARG A 448 -29.98 -2.28 -7.55
C ARG A 448 -30.30 -3.65 -8.11
N TYR A 449 -29.33 -4.56 -8.18
CA TYR A 449 -29.46 -5.86 -8.86
C TYR A 449 -29.63 -7.04 -7.90
N PHE A 450 -29.14 -6.95 -6.65
CA PHE A 450 -29.23 -8.04 -5.67
C PHE A 450 -30.65 -8.49 -5.35
N SER A 451 -31.63 -7.57 -5.39
CA SER A 451 -33.05 -7.90 -5.21
C SER A 451 -33.67 -8.69 -6.36
N LYS A 452 -32.97 -8.78 -7.50
CA LYS A 452 -33.43 -9.45 -8.72
C LYS A 452 -32.83 -10.84 -8.90
N PHE A 453 -31.93 -11.27 -8.01
CA PHE A 453 -31.39 -12.62 -8.04
C PHE A 453 -32.43 -13.61 -7.53
N LYS A 454 -32.68 -14.66 -8.30
CA LYS A 454 -33.51 -15.80 -7.87
C LYS A 454 -32.58 -16.89 -7.33
N LEU A 455 -32.50 -17.02 -6.00
CA LEU A 455 -31.49 -17.85 -5.31
C LEU A 455 -32.08 -19.02 -4.49
N GLU A 456 -33.32 -19.42 -4.75
CA GLU A 456 -33.96 -20.54 -4.03
C GLU A 456 -34.16 -21.75 -4.94
N ALA A 457 -33.68 -22.91 -4.48
CA ALA A 457 -33.99 -24.21 -5.06
C ALA A 457 -35.34 -24.68 -4.50
N GLY A 458 -36.44 -24.35 -5.17
CA GLY A 458 -37.76 -24.81 -4.69
C GLY A 458 -38.97 -24.42 -5.53
N GLU A 459 -38.92 -23.33 -6.29
CA GLU A 459 -40.02 -22.97 -7.19
C GLU A 459 -39.51 -22.90 -8.63
N GLU A 460 -40.01 -23.81 -9.47
CA GLU A 460 -39.91 -23.73 -10.93
C GLU A 460 -40.65 -22.47 -11.41
N VAL A 461 -40.02 -21.31 -11.28
CA VAL A 461 -40.49 -20.08 -11.92
C VAL A 461 -39.52 -19.76 -13.04
N GLU A 462 -40.03 -19.70 -14.27
CA GLU A 462 -39.28 -19.38 -15.49
C GLU A 462 -38.36 -18.16 -15.26
N ASP A 463 -37.06 -18.42 -15.09
CA ASP A 463 -36.00 -17.40 -15.08
C ASP A 463 -35.24 -17.36 -16.41
N ARG A 464 -35.92 -17.77 -17.49
CA ARG A 464 -35.36 -17.76 -18.84
C ARG A 464 -35.43 -16.34 -19.37
N ILE A 465 -34.29 -15.80 -19.82
CA ILE A 465 -34.33 -14.58 -20.63
C ILE A 465 -34.75 -14.99 -22.04
N ASP A 466 -35.84 -14.41 -22.53
CA ASP A 466 -35.98 -14.25 -23.97
C ASP A 466 -35.07 -13.08 -24.39
N LEU A 467 -33.85 -13.44 -24.80
CA LEU A 467 -32.80 -12.47 -25.15
C LEU A 467 -33.30 -11.56 -26.28
N ALA A 468 -34.14 -12.09 -27.18
CA ALA A 468 -34.72 -11.33 -28.27
C ALA A 468 -35.66 -10.24 -27.76
N ASP A 469 -36.50 -10.54 -26.76
CA ASP A 469 -37.44 -9.56 -26.20
C ASP A 469 -36.73 -8.48 -25.37
N LYS A 470 -35.70 -8.81 -24.60
CA LYS A 470 -34.91 -7.77 -23.89
C LYS A 470 -34.08 -6.91 -24.82
N ILE A 471 -33.51 -7.50 -25.87
CA ILE A 471 -32.80 -6.75 -26.92
C ILE A 471 -33.79 -5.82 -27.63
N ARG A 472 -35.01 -6.29 -27.95
CA ARG A 472 -36.09 -5.46 -28.49
C ARG A 472 -36.50 -4.33 -27.55
N GLU A 473 -36.62 -4.59 -26.24
CA GLU A 473 -36.96 -3.57 -25.24
C GLU A 473 -35.86 -2.50 -25.13
N LEU A 474 -34.59 -2.91 -25.12
CA LEU A 474 -33.45 -2.01 -25.10
C LEU A 474 -33.34 -1.20 -26.40
N GLN A 475 -33.54 -1.85 -27.54
CA GLN A 475 -33.60 -1.19 -28.86
C GLN A 475 -34.74 -0.16 -28.92
N ASN A 476 -35.92 -0.48 -28.39
CA ASN A 476 -37.05 0.44 -28.29
C ASN A 476 -36.81 1.61 -27.32
N LYS A 477 -35.92 1.46 -26.32
CA LYS A 477 -35.50 2.57 -25.44
C LYS A 477 -34.42 3.43 -26.09
N LEU A 478 -33.48 2.80 -26.79
CA LEU A 478 -32.43 3.49 -27.54
C LEU A 478 -32.99 4.27 -28.72
N SER A 479 -34.01 3.74 -29.42
CA SER A 479 -34.70 4.43 -30.53
C SER A 479 -35.45 5.69 -30.09
N ARG A 480 -35.75 5.84 -28.79
CA ARG A 480 -36.41 7.01 -28.21
C ARG A 480 -35.45 8.14 -27.79
N LEU A 481 -34.14 7.91 -27.85
CA LEU A 481 -33.16 8.96 -27.63
C LEU A 481 -33.06 9.86 -28.88
N PRO A 482 -32.65 11.15 -28.77
CA PRO A 482 -32.56 12.08 -29.91
C PRO A 482 -31.56 11.69 -31.03
N TRP A 483 -30.86 10.57 -30.83
CA TRP A 483 -29.83 9.93 -31.64
C TRP A 483 -30.16 8.44 -31.87
N GLY A 484 -31.37 8.05 -31.44
CA GLY A 484 -31.96 6.73 -31.58
C GLY A 484 -32.53 6.53 -32.97
N VAL A 485 -32.29 5.35 -33.55
CA VAL A 485 -32.80 4.94 -34.85
C VAL A 485 -33.95 3.96 -34.64
N ASP A 486 -34.99 4.05 -35.48
CA ASP A 486 -36.11 3.11 -35.46
C ASP A 486 -35.65 1.65 -35.64
N PRO A 487 -36.31 0.68 -34.98
CA PRO A 487 -35.89 -0.70 -35.04
C PRO A 487 -36.34 -1.37 -36.35
N VAL A 488 -35.54 -2.35 -36.76
CA VAL A 488 -35.75 -3.31 -37.86
C VAL A 488 -35.18 -2.88 -39.23
N ASP A 489 -33.85 -2.88 -39.32
CA ASP A 489 -33.14 -3.31 -40.54
C ASP A 489 -31.73 -3.87 -40.18
N ASN A 490 -31.19 -4.75 -41.03
CA ASN A 490 -29.84 -5.33 -40.90
C ASN A 490 -28.75 -4.25 -40.75
N SER A 491 -28.98 -3.08 -41.35
CA SER A 491 -28.11 -1.91 -41.25
C SER A 491 -28.04 -1.34 -39.83
N SER A 492 -29.15 -1.31 -39.08
CA SER A 492 -29.22 -0.84 -37.69
C SER A 492 -28.58 -1.82 -36.71
N ARG A 493 -28.72 -3.13 -36.94
CA ARG A 493 -28.02 -4.19 -36.17
C ARG A 493 -26.50 -4.09 -36.33
N ARG A 494 -26.04 -3.88 -37.57
CA ARG A 494 -24.62 -3.64 -37.87
C ARG A 494 -24.12 -2.37 -37.19
N ARG A 495 -24.92 -1.30 -37.12
CA ARG A 495 -24.54 -0.05 -36.41
C ARG A 495 -24.54 -0.16 -34.89
N LEU A 496 -25.43 -0.96 -34.28
CA LEU A 496 -25.41 -1.25 -32.84
C LEU A 496 -24.20 -2.13 -32.47
N ALA A 497 -23.87 -3.11 -33.31
CA ALA A 497 -22.64 -3.90 -33.16
C ALA A 497 -21.38 -3.02 -33.36
N ILE A 498 -21.43 -2.06 -34.29
CA ILE A 498 -20.37 -1.06 -34.46
C ILE A 498 -20.32 -0.11 -33.27
N SER A 499 -21.44 0.37 -32.72
CA SER A 499 -21.42 1.29 -31.57
C SER A 499 -21.00 0.59 -30.28
N THR A 500 -21.46 -0.65 -30.06
CA THR A 500 -20.99 -1.51 -28.96
C THR A 500 -19.54 -1.91 -29.16
N GLY A 501 -19.11 -2.14 -30.40
CA GLY A 501 -17.72 -2.35 -30.79
C GLY A 501 -16.86 -1.12 -30.59
N VAL A 502 -17.36 0.08 -30.88
CA VAL A 502 -16.68 1.38 -30.70
C VAL A 502 -16.60 1.74 -29.22
N VAL A 503 -17.67 1.55 -28.43
CA VAL A 503 -17.64 1.70 -26.97
C VAL A 503 -16.73 0.64 -26.36
N GLY A 504 -16.76 -0.59 -26.86
CA GLY A 504 -15.85 -1.67 -26.50
C GLY A 504 -14.39 -1.33 -26.85
N ILE A 505 -14.13 -0.72 -28.01
CA ILE A 505 -12.80 -0.24 -28.44
C ILE A 505 -12.38 0.98 -27.64
N LEU A 506 -13.28 1.89 -27.26
CA LEU A 506 -12.99 3.07 -26.45
C LEU A 506 -12.73 2.69 -24.99
N LEU A 507 -13.52 1.77 -24.42
CA LEU A 507 -13.22 1.14 -23.13
C LEU A 507 -11.93 0.36 -23.22
N SER A 508 -11.72 -0.43 -24.28
CA SER A 508 -10.47 -1.16 -24.48
C SER A 508 -9.30 -0.19 -24.62
N ALA A 509 -9.43 0.94 -25.30
CA ALA A 509 -8.40 1.95 -25.50
C ALA A 509 -8.13 2.76 -24.22
N ALA A 510 -9.14 3.09 -23.43
CA ALA A 510 -8.97 3.70 -22.10
C ALA A 510 -8.33 2.70 -21.12
N LEU A 511 -8.71 1.43 -21.20
CA LEU A 511 -8.13 0.30 -20.46
C LEU A 511 -6.79 -0.19 -21.04
N PHE A 512 -6.39 0.25 -22.24
CA PHE A 512 -5.06 0.05 -22.83
C PHE A 512 -4.15 1.23 -22.47
N ALA A 513 -4.71 2.44 -22.49
CA ALA A 513 -4.04 3.67 -22.12
C ALA A 513 -3.70 3.68 -20.62
N GLY A 514 -4.58 3.16 -19.75
CA GLY A 514 -4.31 3.08 -18.31
C GLY A 514 -3.05 2.30 -17.95
N PRO A 515 -2.93 1.03 -18.35
CA PRO A 515 -1.69 0.29 -18.26
C PRO A 515 -0.55 0.98 -18.99
N MET A 516 -0.74 1.60 -20.16
CA MET A 516 0.36 2.28 -20.87
C MET A 516 0.87 3.54 -20.15
N VAL A 517 0.04 4.25 -19.38
CA VAL A 517 0.46 5.32 -18.45
C VAL A 517 1.23 4.72 -17.28
N LEU A 518 0.77 3.58 -16.73
CA LEU A 518 1.51 2.81 -15.72
C LEU A 518 2.78 2.14 -16.26
N LEU A 519 2.97 2.05 -17.58
CA LEU A 519 4.14 1.45 -18.22
C LEU A 519 5.12 2.49 -18.76
N LYS A 520 4.69 3.76 -18.82
CA LYS A 520 5.49 4.90 -19.23
C LYS A 520 5.12 6.13 -18.41
N TRP A 521 5.93 6.39 -17.40
CA TRP A 521 5.86 7.61 -16.60
C TRP A 521 7.26 8.16 -16.36
N GLU A 522 7.30 9.44 -16.05
CA GLU A 522 8.50 10.18 -15.67
C GLU A 522 8.31 10.55 -14.19
N THR A 523 9.29 10.20 -13.36
CA THR A 523 9.35 10.70 -11.98
C THR A 523 10.39 11.80 -11.94
N GLU A 524 10.01 12.91 -11.32
CA GLU A 524 10.91 14.01 -10.99
C GLU A 524 11.17 13.92 -9.48
N GLU A 525 12.37 13.49 -9.10
CA GLU A 525 12.82 13.61 -7.71
C GLU A 525 13.64 14.90 -7.60
N THR A 526 13.12 15.86 -6.84
CA THR A 526 13.84 17.07 -6.46
C THR A 526 14.58 16.80 -5.16
N GLN A 527 15.90 16.64 -5.23
CA GLN A 527 16.75 16.65 -4.04
C GLN A 527 17.16 18.08 -3.73
N GLU A 528 16.92 18.51 -2.50
CA GLU A 528 17.38 19.79 -1.98
C GLU A 528 18.64 19.57 -1.13
N SER A 529 19.68 20.35 -1.38
CA SER A 529 20.87 20.45 -0.54
C SER A 529 20.91 21.82 0.10
N TRP A 530 20.84 21.85 1.42
CA TRP A 530 20.93 23.03 2.27
C TRP A 530 22.36 23.20 2.76
N ASP A 531 22.99 24.29 2.32
CA ASP A 531 24.37 24.65 2.63
C ASP A 531 24.43 26.00 3.33
N LEU A 532 25.08 26.06 4.49
CA LEU A 532 25.37 27.31 5.18
C LEU A 532 26.56 28.01 4.52
N LEU A 533 26.35 29.24 4.02
CA LEU A 533 27.37 30.01 3.31
C LEU A 533 28.36 30.72 4.25
N GLY A 534 27.96 30.98 5.49
CA GLY A 534 28.83 31.64 6.48
C GLY A 534 28.14 31.93 7.80
N TRP A 535 28.91 32.44 8.75
CA TRP A 535 28.43 32.93 10.04
C TRP A 535 28.49 34.46 10.06
N ASN A 536 27.58 35.10 10.79
CA ASN A 536 27.57 36.55 10.90
C ASN A 536 28.54 36.98 12.03
N GLU A 537 29.66 37.58 11.65
CA GLU A 537 30.70 38.05 12.59
C GLU A 537 30.47 39.52 12.96
N THR A 538 30.37 39.79 14.25
CA THR A 538 30.15 41.14 14.79
C THR A 538 31.12 41.46 15.92
N SER A 539 31.34 42.75 16.18
CA SER A 539 32.22 43.23 17.25
C SER A 539 31.55 44.29 18.11
N ILE A 540 31.68 44.17 19.43
CA ILE A 540 31.24 45.17 20.41
C ILE A 540 32.48 45.81 21.00
N THR A 541 32.62 47.13 20.89
CA THR A 541 33.79 47.88 21.38
C THR A 541 33.36 49.03 22.27
N PHE A 542 34.09 49.23 23.38
CA PHE A 542 33.97 50.40 24.23
C PHE A 542 35.35 50.96 24.55
N GLU A 543 35.55 52.25 24.22
CA GLU A 543 36.79 52.98 24.48
C GLU A 543 36.47 54.22 25.31
N THR A 544 37.27 54.48 26.34
CA THR A 544 37.17 55.71 27.14
C THR A 544 38.55 56.20 27.56
N ALA A 545 38.70 57.52 27.67
CA ALA A 545 39.91 58.16 28.15
C ALA A 545 39.52 59.18 29.22
N ASN A 546 40.10 59.06 30.42
CA ASN A 546 39.80 59.94 31.54
C ASN A 546 41.05 60.22 32.39
N THR A 547 41.10 61.43 32.95
CA THR A 547 42.12 61.83 33.91
C THR A 547 41.65 61.55 35.32
N ILE A 548 42.42 60.75 36.08
CA ILE A 548 42.12 60.34 37.45
C ILE A 548 43.20 60.82 38.42
N THR A 549 42.82 61.00 39.68
CA THR A 549 43.71 61.27 40.82
C THR A 549 43.88 60.02 41.66
N THR A 550 44.80 60.01 42.64
CA THR A 550 44.94 58.90 43.61
C THR A 550 43.60 58.55 44.28
N GLY A 551 43.19 57.29 44.20
CA GLY A 551 41.88 56.78 44.62
C GLY A 551 40.74 56.91 43.59
N GLY A 552 41.01 57.50 42.42
CA GLY A 552 40.09 57.56 41.28
C GLY A 552 40.23 56.35 40.36
N ASN A 553 39.20 56.09 39.54
CA ASN A 553 39.20 54.98 38.59
C ASN A 553 38.62 55.35 37.21
N VAL A 554 39.05 54.61 36.19
CA VAL A 554 38.48 54.61 34.84
C VAL A 554 37.92 53.21 34.59
N LEU A 555 36.71 53.15 34.04
CA LEU A 555 35.97 51.91 33.81
C LEU A 555 35.55 51.80 32.34
N ALA A 556 35.86 50.68 31.71
CA ALA A 556 35.33 50.26 30.42
C ALA A 556 34.51 48.99 30.62
N THR A 557 33.26 49.03 30.18
CA THR A 557 32.33 47.91 30.33
C THR A 557 31.63 47.64 29.02
N ILE A 558 31.62 46.38 28.58
CA ILE A 558 30.82 45.90 27.46
C ILE A 558 29.88 44.81 27.96
N ASP A 559 28.67 44.78 27.40
CA ASP A 559 27.67 43.73 27.67
C ASP A 559 27.47 42.89 26.42
N ILE A 560 27.82 41.60 26.51
CA ILE A 560 27.63 40.65 25.41
C ILE A 560 26.27 39.96 25.60
N PRO A 561 25.34 40.05 24.62
CA PRO A 561 24.03 39.43 24.72
C PRO A 561 24.11 37.95 25.03
N THR A 562 23.34 37.48 26.01
CA THR A 562 23.34 36.06 26.41
C THR A 562 22.58 35.17 25.42
N THR A 563 21.74 35.77 24.58
CA THR A 563 20.85 35.10 23.62
C THR A 563 21.41 35.02 22.20
N GLU A 564 22.42 35.83 21.87
CA GLU A 564 22.90 36.00 20.50
C GLU A 564 24.41 35.80 20.44
N GLY A 565 24.82 34.55 20.25
CA GLY A 565 26.13 34.30 19.68
C GLY A 565 27.24 33.80 20.61
N GLY A 566 28.31 33.25 20.04
CA GLY A 566 29.48 32.72 20.75
C GLY A 566 30.65 33.69 20.60
N VAL A 567 31.35 33.99 21.70
CA VAL A 567 32.53 34.88 21.66
C VAL A 567 33.73 34.08 21.19
N PHE A 568 34.44 34.55 20.16
CA PHE A 568 35.61 33.84 19.61
C PHE A 568 36.94 34.59 19.88
N LEU A 569 36.89 35.91 20.07
CA LEU A 569 38.08 36.72 20.37
C LEU A 569 37.71 37.91 21.26
N GLY A 570 38.51 38.15 22.30
CA GLY A 570 38.49 39.35 23.13
C GLY A 570 39.78 40.13 22.97
N PHE A 571 39.71 41.46 22.99
CA PHE A 571 40.85 42.35 22.95
C PHE A 571 40.67 43.45 23.99
N PHE A 572 41.71 43.75 24.76
CA PHE A 572 41.71 44.89 25.67
C PHE A 572 43.08 45.56 25.73
N SER A 573 43.06 46.87 25.95
CA SER A 573 44.28 47.67 26.06
C SER A 573 44.14 48.76 27.11
N VAL A 574 45.26 49.04 27.78
CA VAL A 574 45.43 50.16 28.72
C VAL A 574 46.68 50.92 28.29
N GLU A 575 46.55 52.23 28.13
CA GLU A 575 47.63 53.14 27.74
C GLU A 575 47.65 54.36 28.68
N LEU A 576 48.83 54.73 29.17
CA LEU A 576 49.05 55.93 29.97
C LEU A 576 49.38 57.10 29.02
N GLU A 577 48.39 57.97 28.75
CA GLU A 577 48.57 59.05 27.76
C GLU A 577 49.39 60.22 28.29
N ASN A 578 49.19 60.58 29.57
CA ASN A 578 49.84 61.73 30.18
C ASN A 578 49.81 61.62 31.71
N HIS A 579 50.81 62.19 32.37
CA HIS A 579 50.86 62.30 33.82
C HIS A 579 51.62 63.56 34.26
N ASP A 580 51.20 64.18 35.35
CA ASP A 580 51.76 65.45 35.83
C ASP A 580 53.01 65.26 36.74
N CYS A 581 53.81 64.22 36.49
CA CYS A 581 55.04 63.98 37.27
C CYS A 581 56.24 64.64 36.59
N LEU A 582 56.79 65.69 37.22
CA LEU A 582 57.85 66.57 36.72
C LEU A 582 59.25 65.90 36.68
N GLY A 583 59.34 64.64 36.21
CA GLY A 583 60.59 63.90 36.02
C GLY A 583 61.19 63.26 37.27
N ILE A 584 60.46 63.21 38.39
CA ILE A 584 60.86 62.52 39.63
C ILE A 584 59.68 61.65 40.10
N GLY A 585 59.75 60.34 39.84
CA GLY A 585 58.72 59.36 40.20
C GLY A 585 57.71 59.06 39.07
N GLU A 586 57.03 57.92 39.18
CA GLU A 586 55.99 57.45 38.25
C GLU A 586 54.67 57.25 39.03
N PRO A 587 53.50 57.45 38.39
CA PRO A 587 52.21 57.08 38.98
C PRO A 587 52.14 55.56 39.16
N VAL A 588 51.47 55.09 40.21
CA VAL A 588 51.26 53.66 40.46
C VAL A 588 49.77 53.36 40.30
N TRP A 589 49.44 52.35 39.50
CA TRP A 589 48.06 51.96 39.23
C TRP A 589 47.86 50.45 39.27
N THR A 590 46.61 50.04 39.41
CA THR A 590 46.21 48.66 39.33
C THR A 590 45.18 48.49 38.23
N THR A 591 45.48 47.61 37.29
CA THR A 591 44.56 47.20 36.23
C THR A 591 43.85 45.92 36.67
N THR A 592 42.53 45.94 36.67
CA THR A 592 41.67 44.80 36.96
C THR A 592 40.81 44.50 35.74
N PHE A 593 40.90 43.29 35.21
CA PHE A 593 40.00 42.78 34.19
C PHE A 593 39.17 41.63 34.77
N SER A 594 37.87 41.62 34.51
CA SER A 594 36.99 40.50 34.82
C SER A 594 35.99 40.23 33.70
N MET A 595 35.75 38.96 33.44
CA MET A 595 34.72 38.46 32.52
C MET A 595 34.06 37.20 33.08
N PRO A 596 32.82 36.90 32.68
CA PRO A 596 32.17 35.65 33.05
C PRO A 596 32.85 34.44 32.40
N ASP A 597 33.20 33.46 33.21
CA ASP A 597 33.80 32.20 32.77
C ASP A 597 33.02 31.02 33.36
N ARG A 598 32.02 30.56 32.62
CA ARG A 598 31.21 29.40 32.99
C ARG A 598 31.97 28.06 32.93
N GLY A 599 33.21 28.06 32.43
CA GLY A 599 34.08 26.90 32.27
C GLY A 599 35.35 26.94 33.13
N ASN A 600 35.48 27.90 34.07
CA ASN A 600 36.66 28.00 34.92
C ASN A 600 36.65 26.87 35.99
N PHE A 601 37.21 25.73 35.61
CA PHE A 601 37.40 24.58 36.50
C PHE A 601 38.66 24.69 37.38
N SER A 602 39.43 25.78 37.25
CA SER A 602 40.75 25.89 37.86
C SER A 602 40.73 26.41 39.30
N ASP A 603 39.82 27.34 39.61
CA ASP A 603 39.69 27.95 40.94
C ASP A 603 38.27 27.85 41.55
N GLY A 604 37.30 27.31 40.81
CA GLY A 604 35.92 27.12 41.25
C GLY A 604 35.06 28.39 41.24
N THR A 605 35.56 29.49 40.69
CA THR A 605 34.80 30.71 40.45
C THR A 605 34.16 30.68 39.05
N ASN A 606 33.11 31.47 38.83
CA ASN A 606 32.45 31.59 37.52
C ASN A 606 32.97 32.82 36.73
N GLU A 607 34.16 33.31 37.08
CA GLU A 607 34.76 34.50 36.51
C GLU A 607 36.21 34.19 36.15
N SER A 608 36.68 34.78 35.05
CA SER A 608 38.08 34.79 34.67
C SER A 608 38.54 36.23 34.57
N GLY A 609 39.76 36.49 35.03
CA GLY A 609 40.27 37.84 35.13
C GLY A 609 41.71 37.85 35.61
N PHE A 610 42.28 39.05 35.63
CA PHE A 610 43.58 39.27 36.24
C PHE A 610 43.62 40.63 36.93
N ILE A 611 44.55 40.73 37.88
CA ILE A 611 44.90 41.96 38.55
C ILE A 611 46.40 42.13 38.39
N ALA A 612 46.82 43.24 37.82
CA ALA A 612 48.23 43.54 37.62
C ALA A 612 48.53 44.98 38.05
N GLU A 613 49.67 45.16 38.71
CA GLU A 613 50.22 46.47 39.09
C GLU A 613 51.00 47.04 37.90
N ASP A 614 50.80 48.34 37.64
CA ASP A 614 51.49 49.13 36.61
C ASP A 614 51.47 48.50 35.21
N TRP A 615 50.41 47.74 34.90
CA TRP A 615 50.27 47.09 33.60
C TRP A 615 49.81 48.09 32.54
N GLU A 616 50.61 48.19 31.48
CA GLU A 616 50.35 48.93 30.26
C GLU A 616 50.61 48.01 29.05
N GLY A 617 49.73 48.09 28.06
CA GLY A 617 49.83 47.29 26.84
C GLY A 617 48.48 46.79 26.35
N SER A 618 48.54 45.91 25.35
CA SER A 618 47.38 45.22 24.79
C SER A 618 47.50 43.71 25.02
N MET A 619 46.35 43.07 25.19
CA MET A 619 46.25 41.62 25.31
C MET A 619 45.00 41.13 24.61
N ASP A 620 45.10 39.93 24.03
CA ASP A 620 44.02 39.22 23.38
C ASP A 620 43.69 37.90 24.10
N ILE A 621 42.42 37.53 24.06
CA ILE A 621 41.91 36.25 24.57
C ILE A 621 41.21 35.54 23.43
N SER A 622 41.74 34.40 22.99
CA SER A 622 41.06 33.53 22.02
C SER A 622 40.15 32.54 22.73
N PHE A 623 38.95 32.35 22.20
CA PHE A 623 37.97 31.39 22.69
C PHE A 623 37.82 30.23 21.70
N ASP A 624 37.35 29.07 22.17
CA ASP A 624 37.19 27.86 21.35
C ASP A 624 35.91 27.83 20.50
N SER A 625 35.12 28.92 20.48
CA SER A 625 33.95 29.00 19.60
C SER A 625 34.39 29.12 18.14
N LYS A 626 33.87 28.23 17.29
CA LYS A 626 34.27 28.12 15.88
C LYS A 626 33.05 28.23 14.96
N ALA A 627 33.26 28.91 13.84
CA ALA A 627 32.35 28.88 12.70
C ALA A 627 32.44 27.50 12.02
N ALA A 628 31.48 26.62 12.29
CA ALA A 628 31.42 25.31 11.66
C ALA A 628 30.98 25.43 10.19
N ASN A 629 31.63 24.69 9.30
CA ASN A 629 31.20 24.56 7.91
C ASN A 629 30.07 23.52 7.84
N LEU A 630 28.84 23.98 7.58
CA LEU A 630 27.64 23.15 7.57
C LEU A 630 27.13 23.03 6.13
N THR A 631 27.46 21.93 5.45
CA THR A 631 27.10 21.70 4.05
C THR A 631 26.54 20.29 3.86
N GLY A 632 25.63 20.13 2.89
CA GLY A 632 25.08 18.85 2.45
C GLY A 632 23.91 18.34 3.27
N PHE A 633 23.07 19.24 3.81
CA PHE A 633 21.88 18.85 4.57
C PHE A 633 20.68 18.64 3.65
N GLU A 634 19.93 17.55 3.88
CA GLU A 634 18.78 17.16 3.05
C GLU A 634 17.52 18.01 3.31
N SER A 635 17.50 18.84 4.37
CA SER A 635 16.39 19.73 4.69
C SER A 635 16.78 20.89 5.61
N GLU A 636 15.96 21.95 5.65
CA GLU A 636 16.09 23.06 6.60
C GLU A 636 16.08 22.57 8.06
N GLU A 637 15.19 21.62 8.38
CA GLU A 637 15.04 21.07 9.73
C GLU A 637 16.31 20.34 10.19
N ALA A 638 16.95 19.58 9.30
CA ALA A 638 18.22 18.91 9.58
C ALA A 638 19.35 19.92 9.87
N LEU A 639 19.39 21.01 9.11
CA LEU A 639 20.32 22.12 9.34
C LEU A 639 20.05 22.82 10.68
N LEU A 640 18.79 23.09 11.02
CA LEU A 640 18.38 23.71 12.29
C LEU A 640 18.75 22.87 13.50
N VAL A 641 18.60 21.54 13.43
CA VAL A 641 19.01 20.63 14.51
C VAL A 641 20.51 20.72 14.77
N GLN A 642 21.33 20.80 13.72
CA GLN A 642 22.78 20.95 13.87
C GLN A 642 23.16 22.33 14.43
N LEU A 643 22.50 23.40 13.97
CA LEU A 643 22.70 24.74 14.54
C LEU A 643 22.34 24.77 16.04
N ASP A 644 21.23 24.15 16.44
CA ASP A 644 20.84 24.05 17.86
C ASP A 644 21.85 23.23 18.68
N GLN A 645 22.37 22.12 18.15
CA GLN A 645 23.42 21.33 18.82
C GLN A 645 24.68 22.16 19.11
N ILE A 646 25.15 22.93 18.13
CA ILE A 646 26.32 23.81 18.27
C ILE A 646 26.08 24.84 19.38
N THR A 647 24.90 25.46 19.42
CA THR A 647 24.61 26.51 20.43
C THR A 647 24.53 25.99 21.86
N ARG A 648 24.31 24.68 22.04
CA ARG A 648 24.27 24.01 23.34
C ARG A 648 25.64 23.57 23.84
N GLU A 649 26.68 23.65 23.02
CA GLU A 649 28.04 23.35 23.45
C GLU A 649 28.51 24.32 24.55
N ILE A 650 29.24 23.80 25.53
CA ILE A 650 29.71 24.56 26.70
C ILE A 650 30.55 25.77 26.27
N TRP A 651 31.39 25.60 25.25
CA TRP A 651 32.28 26.63 24.71
C TRP A 651 31.54 27.77 24.01
N TRP A 652 30.36 27.49 23.44
CA TRP A 652 29.55 28.50 22.77
C TRP A 652 28.96 29.54 23.74
N GLY A 653 28.82 29.19 25.02
CA GLY A 653 28.36 30.07 26.09
C GLY A 653 29.48 30.78 26.86
N HIS A 654 30.74 30.53 26.52
CA HIS A 654 31.91 31.06 27.23
C HIS A 654 32.11 32.55 26.91
N GLY A 655 32.49 33.36 27.90
CA GLY A 655 32.65 34.81 27.75
C GLY A 655 31.36 35.61 27.59
N ARG A 656 30.16 35.00 27.62
CA ARG A 656 28.89 35.76 27.53
C ARG A 656 28.57 36.51 28.83
N GLY A 657 28.23 37.79 28.70
CA GLY A 657 27.84 38.66 29.80
C GLY A 657 28.69 39.93 29.86
N THR A 658 28.79 40.52 31.05
CA THR A 658 29.44 41.82 31.26
C THR A 658 30.93 41.68 31.43
N TRP A 659 31.73 42.28 30.55
CA TRP A 659 33.18 42.37 30.71
C TRP A 659 33.54 43.73 31.30
N THR A 660 34.43 43.73 32.29
CA THR A 660 34.81 44.93 33.01
C THR A 660 36.31 45.08 33.02
N LEU A 661 36.82 46.18 32.46
CA LEU A 661 38.19 46.63 32.59
C LEU A 661 38.22 47.89 33.44
N LYS A 662 38.94 47.84 34.56
CA LYS A 662 39.06 48.93 35.52
C LYS A 662 40.53 49.26 35.73
N VAL A 663 40.87 50.54 35.62
CA VAL A 663 42.17 51.07 36.03
C VAL A 663 41.96 51.98 37.23
N GLU A 664 42.64 51.70 38.33
CA GLU A 664 42.56 52.46 39.57
C GLU A 664 43.94 52.96 39.96
N MET A 665 44.06 54.27 40.21
CA MET A 665 45.31 54.87 40.65
C MET A 665 45.47 54.64 42.15
N THR A 666 46.37 53.74 42.53
CA THR A 666 46.52 53.25 43.92
C THR A 666 47.48 54.11 44.73
N ASP A 667 48.56 54.58 44.11
CA ASP A 667 49.55 55.44 44.77
C ASP A 667 50.29 56.33 43.76
N THR A 668 51.19 57.17 44.25
CA THR A 668 52.08 57.98 43.41
C THR A 668 53.43 58.16 44.10
N ASN A 669 54.50 57.84 43.38
CA ASN A 669 55.87 58.07 43.85
C ASN A 669 56.40 59.44 43.42
N CYS A 670 55.52 60.33 42.94
CA CYS A 670 55.90 61.63 42.42
C CYS A 670 56.26 62.59 43.57
N ASN A 671 57.57 62.67 43.88
CA ASN A 671 58.24 63.47 44.92
C ASN A 671 58.05 63.05 46.39
N ALA A 672 59.18 63.00 47.11
CA ALA A 672 59.37 62.62 48.52
C ALA A 672 58.52 63.42 49.56
N GLY A 673 57.21 63.19 49.62
CA GLY A 673 56.36 63.56 50.76
C GLY A 673 55.69 64.95 50.74
N PHE A 674 55.50 65.60 49.59
CA PHE A 674 54.69 66.83 49.49
C PHE A 674 53.29 66.54 48.92
N GLN A 675 52.23 66.85 49.67
CA GLN A 675 50.82 66.62 49.29
C GLN A 675 50.36 67.56 48.14
N LEU A 676 50.73 67.24 46.90
CA LEU A 676 50.07 67.76 45.70
C LEU A 676 49.10 66.71 45.16
N VAL A 677 47.94 67.14 44.64
CA VAL A 677 47.00 66.23 43.97
C VAL A 677 47.59 65.87 42.61
N HIS A 678 48.04 64.64 42.44
CA HIS A 678 48.60 64.14 41.18
C HIS A 678 47.50 63.60 40.27
N GLN A 679 47.65 63.85 38.97
CA GLN A 679 46.71 63.43 37.93
C GLN A 679 47.43 62.59 36.87
N ALA A 680 46.77 61.52 36.41
CA ALA A 680 47.20 60.66 35.32
C ALA A 680 46.01 60.38 34.38
N SER A 681 46.25 60.45 33.07
CA SER A 681 45.27 60.20 32.02
C SER A 681 45.47 58.81 31.45
N PHE A 682 44.43 57.97 31.56
CA PHE A 682 44.44 56.63 31.00
C PHE A 682 43.43 56.51 29.86
N ARG A 683 43.87 55.90 28.75
CA ARG A 683 42.99 55.41 27.69
C ARG A 683 42.82 53.90 27.86
N ILE A 684 41.57 53.45 27.92
CA ILE A 684 41.24 52.04 28.04
C ILE A 684 40.26 51.63 26.95
N ASN A 685 40.48 50.44 26.38
CA ASN A 685 39.65 49.86 25.33
C ASN A 685 39.34 48.40 25.65
N VAL A 686 38.08 48.00 25.42
CA VAL A 686 37.63 46.62 25.48
C VAL A 686 36.80 46.33 24.24
N THR A 687 37.20 45.31 23.48
CA THR A 687 36.50 44.80 22.30
C THR A 687 36.24 43.31 22.45
N ALA A 688 35.03 42.86 22.13
CA ALA A 688 34.70 41.45 21.97
C ALA A 688 34.15 41.17 20.57
N TYR A 689 34.65 40.11 19.94
CA TYR A 689 34.17 39.59 18.67
C TYR A 689 33.32 38.34 18.92
N HIS A 690 32.13 38.32 18.34
CA HIS A 690 31.16 37.24 18.53
C HIS A 690 30.51 36.81 17.21
N LEU A 691 30.11 35.53 17.16
CA LEU A 691 29.43 34.89 16.05
C LEU A 691 27.93 34.85 16.32
N ILE A 692 27.12 35.47 15.48
CA ILE A 692 25.66 35.38 15.56
C ILE A 692 25.16 34.17 14.77
N ILE A 693 24.15 33.48 15.31
CA ILE A 693 23.50 32.35 14.63
C ILE A 693 22.93 32.84 13.30
N PRO A 694 23.32 32.23 12.16
CA PRO A 694 22.82 32.64 10.86
C PRO A 694 21.32 32.36 10.73
N SER A 695 20.62 33.22 10.00
CA SER A 695 19.22 32.98 9.62
C SER A 695 19.15 31.84 8.61
N THR A 696 18.18 30.94 8.78
CA THR A 696 17.89 29.88 7.80
C THR A 696 17.02 30.36 6.63
N ASN A 697 16.57 31.62 6.67
CA ASN A 697 15.83 32.21 5.57
C ASN A 697 16.76 32.41 4.34
N PRO A 698 16.46 31.80 3.18
CA PRO A 698 17.27 31.95 1.97
C PRO A 698 17.42 33.40 1.50
N ASP A 699 16.43 34.25 1.77
CA ASP A 699 16.43 35.67 1.37
C ASP A 699 17.47 36.51 2.12
N ASP A 700 17.93 36.04 3.28
CA ASP A 700 18.94 36.71 4.08
C ASP A 700 20.37 36.45 3.56
N GLY A 701 20.52 35.56 2.57
CA GLY A 701 21.79 35.28 1.88
C GLY A 701 22.81 34.46 2.69
N MET A 702 22.39 33.89 3.82
CA MET A 702 23.25 33.10 4.72
C MET A 702 23.23 31.59 4.41
N VAL A 703 22.26 31.14 3.62
CA VAL A 703 22.08 29.75 3.21
C VAL A 703 21.92 29.68 1.70
N SER A 704 22.54 28.69 1.07
CA SER A 704 22.25 28.32 -0.32
C SER A 704 21.44 27.03 -0.36
N VAL A 705 20.36 27.05 -1.13
CA VAL A 705 19.55 25.88 -1.44
C VAL A 705 19.84 25.48 -2.89
N LEU A 706 20.46 24.31 -3.07
CA LEU A 706 20.66 23.70 -4.36
C LEU A 706 19.57 22.66 -4.59
N SER A 707 18.68 22.92 -5.54
CA SER A 707 17.70 21.93 -6.00
C SER A 707 18.22 21.23 -7.25
N THR A 708 18.38 19.92 -7.16
CA THR A 708 18.70 19.07 -8.32
C THR A 708 17.47 18.25 -8.64
N THR A 709 16.95 18.40 -9.85
CA THR A 709 15.80 17.62 -10.33
C THR A 709 16.29 16.48 -11.20
N ASP A 710 16.26 15.26 -10.68
CA ASP A 710 16.55 14.06 -11.46
C ASP A 710 15.27 13.54 -12.10
N THR A 711 15.28 13.47 -13.44
CA THR A 711 14.17 12.93 -14.24
C THR A 711 14.48 11.49 -14.61
N SER A 712 13.77 10.55 -14.00
CA SER A 712 13.89 9.12 -14.34
C SER A 712 12.69 8.69 -15.20
N SER A 713 12.98 8.29 -16.44
CA SER A 713 11.96 7.80 -17.37
C SER A 713 11.87 6.27 -17.30
N TYR A 714 10.72 5.74 -16.92
CA TYR A 714 10.46 4.31 -16.92
C TYR A 714 9.73 3.91 -18.20
N ASN A 715 10.20 2.88 -18.91
CA ASN A 715 9.54 2.37 -20.11
C ASN A 715 9.59 0.84 -20.14
N PHE A 716 8.50 0.20 -19.75
CA PHE A 716 8.39 -1.26 -19.64
C PHE A 716 8.06 -1.96 -20.97
N GLY A 717 7.99 -1.22 -22.08
CA GLY A 717 7.90 -1.75 -23.43
C GLY A 717 6.50 -2.27 -23.84
N GLY A 718 6.25 -2.30 -25.15
CA GLY A 718 4.94 -2.66 -25.70
C GLY A 718 4.50 -4.11 -25.45
N ALA A 719 5.44 -5.03 -25.15
CA ALA A 719 5.13 -6.43 -24.88
C ALA A 719 4.35 -6.63 -23.56
N ILE A 720 4.71 -5.89 -22.51
CA ILE A 720 3.96 -5.89 -21.24
C ILE A 720 2.60 -5.22 -21.45
N GLY A 721 2.54 -4.11 -22.20
CA GLY A 721 1.26 -3.48 -22.59
C GLY A 721 0.32 -4.42 -23.36
N VAL A 722 0.86 -5.23 -24.27
CA VAL A 722 0.08 -6.25 -25.00
C VAL A 722 -0.39 -7.38 -24.09
N LEU A 723 0.47 -7.88 -23.18
CA LEU A 723 0.09 -8.90 -22.19
C LEU A 723 -1.00 -8.39 -21.22
N LEU A 724 -0.90 -7.13 -20.81
CA LEU A 724 -1.86 -6.47 -19.94
C LEU A 724 -3.19 -6.20 -20.66
N GLY A 725 -3.17 -5.83 -21.94
CA GLY A 725 -4.39 -5.61 -22.74
C GLY A 725 -5.03 -6.88 -23.31
N PHE A 726 -4.34 -8.02 -23.29
CA PHE A 726 -4.78 -9.28 -23.93
C PHE A 726 -6.13 -9.81 -23.42
N PRO A 727 -6.45 -9.82 -22.10
CA PRO A 727 -7.74 -10.33 -21.62
C PRO A 727 -8.93 -9.54 -22.17
N ILE A 728 -8.78 -8.22 -22.33
CA ILE A 728 -9.80 -7.33 -22.88
C ILE A 728 -9.87 -7.48 -24.41
N LEU A 729 -8.72 -7.59 -25.09
CA LEU A 729 -8.66 -7.89 -26.52
C LEU A 729 -9.30 -9.24 -26.89
N VAL A 730 -9.37 -10.20 -25.97
CA VAL A 730 -10.07 -11.47 -26.16
C VAL A 730 -11.55 -11.36 -25.77
N ALA A 731 -11.90 -10.63 -24.71
CA ALA A 731 -13.28 -10.45 -24.27
C ALA A 731 -14.12 -9.57 -25.22
N THR A 732 -13.54 -8.51 -25.78
CA THR A 732 -14.24 -7.54 -26.63
C THR A 732 -14.75 -8.14 -27.95
N PRO A 733 -13.98 -8.95 -28.70
CA PRO A 733 -14.48 -9.65 -29.88
C PRO A 733 -15.55 -10.68 -29.54
N VAL A 734 -15.47 -11.36 -28.39
CA VAL A 734 -16.48 -12.33 -27.95
C VAL A 734 -17.79 -11.62 -27.61
N LEU A 735 -17.74 -10.50 -26.89
CA LEU A 735 -18.92 -9.67 -26.58
C LEU A 735 -19.51 -9.03 -27.84
N ALA A 736 -18.67 -8.54 -28.76
CA ALA A 736 -19.11 -8.00 -30.05
C ALA A 736 -19.70 -9.09 -30.97
N TRP A 737 -19.16 -10.30 -30.92
CA TRP A 737 -19.68 -11.47 -31.64
C TRP A 737 -21.03 -11.92 -31.09
N ILE A 738 -21.19 -11.96 -29.76
CA ILE A 738 -22.47 -12.25 -29.08
C ILE A 738 -23.51 -11.17 -29.40
N GLY A 739 -23.14 -9.89 -29.32
CA GLY A 739 -24.04 -8.77 -29.64
C GLY A 739 -24.40 -8.65 -31.13
N GLY A 740 -23.64 -9.29 -32.01
CA GLY A 740 -23.83 -9.27 -33.47
C GLY A 740 -24.62 -10.43 -34.06
N ARG A 741 -24.98 -11.46 -33.28
CA ARG A 741 -25.71 -12.64 -33.76
C ARG A 741 -27.23 -12.54 -33.55
N ASP A 742 -27.98 -13.14 -34.47
CA ASP A 742 -29.43 -13.24 -34.38
C ASP A 742 -29.77 -14.24 -33.25
N PRO A 743 -30.56 -13.88 -32.22
CA PRO A 743 -30.84 -14.75 -31.08
C PRO A 743 -31.40 -16.12 -31.48
N ASP A 744 -32.22 -16.14 -32.53
CA ASP A 744 -32.85 -17.34 -33.08
C ASP A 744 -31.87 -18.24 -33.86
N SER A 745 -30.73 -17.70 -34.30
CA SER A 745 -29.66 -18.44 -35.01
C SER A 745 -28.59 -19.01 -34.09
N ILE A 746 -28.61 -18.65 -32.79
CA ILE A 746 -27.62 -19.11 -31.81
C ILE A 746 -27.94 -20.54 -31.33
N LEU A 747 -29.18 -21.00 -31.51
CA LEU A 747 -29.71 -22.26 -30.98
C LEU A 747 -30.26 -23.23 -32.03
N VAL A 748 -29.99 -23.01 -33.32
CA VAL A 748 -30.26 -23.97 -34.40
C VAL A 748 -29.00 -24.76 -34.75
#